data_AF-A0A835YRX4-F1
#
_entry.id   AF-A0A835YRX4-F1
#
_cell.length_a   1.000
_cell.length_b   1.000
_cell.length_c   1.000
_cell.angle_alpha   90.00
_cell.angle_beta   90.00
_cell.angle_gamma   90.00
#
_symmetry.space_group_name_H-M   'P 1'
#
loop_
_entity.id
_entity.type
_entity.pdbx_description
1 polymer ?
#
loop_
_entity_poly.entity_id
_entity_poly.type
_entity_poly.pdbx_seq_one_letter_code
_entity_poly.pdbx_strand_id
1 'polypeptide(L)'
;MPLRLEIRKMLSSRSDRVKSVDLHPTEPWVLTALYNGNVFIWDYEQATMVKSYEVCSLPVRCAKFIVRKQWFIAASDDMMLRVYNYNTMEKVNAWEAHTDYIRFVEVHPNLPYVLSCSDDMSIKLWDWERGWDCCQVFEGHVHYVMMIKVNPRDTNTFASASLDRSIKVWGVSASAPHFTLDGHDRGVNCLDYYPGGDRPYLVSGADDKTVRIWDYQTKTCVQTLVGHHNNVSAALFHPRLPVIVSASEDGTVRLWHSTTYRAETTLNYSMERAWALAVSADSNKVAVGYDEGTVVLKLGHETPVASLDPHTGRVVWAQNNDIQTASLKGVAAEAGAQDGERLPVAPKDLGATEIFPQALRHNCNGRFLVVCGDGEYVVYTSQALRNKAFGTALDFAWSAVGTGDYAVRESISRVRTYRNFKEAHTLRPPLAAAEGLFGGAALGVRGADAVVFFDWDEGIMVRKIDVAPRDVFWSDAGDLVLLACEESYYVLRYDAGAVAAALARGAVDAEEGVEAAFELVGEVAGRVRTGQWVGACFLYTSDAGRLSYYVGGEVMTLCHLDHPMYMLGYLPKEDRVYLMDKAKGIYSYKVLQSYLQYQTAVVRKDFEAANALLPSIPASEYTAVARFLESQGFKEEALAVSRDPDHRFDLACELGKLALARELLDAIPPAEYDTLDSQTKWKRLGDLALSECDMALVEKCAANSGDLGGLLLLHSSTGNAAGLAALAADAAKAGKTNVGFLALFLLGRLEECLELLVKAGRLPEAAFMARTYLPSEMPRLVELWKKDLQSVSVKAAEALADPSQYPNLFEDLDVALRVEQMFKAQRGRPIPAAQWPQAKDQLDMDLIALVKAGGGGAAAAPGPPPPQQLNGAAAAAPPQPPTAAAAAPSQPEHDDDGVDVAAALAEEEAAATAAAAVRAQAERQEAEQQQAAARAAAAAAAEERARRAVAEEAAARRAQQEAAARQAASAAAAAPPASPAAQVASAVPSPAARTASATASPQTPAEVAQRLKDEAMARARAAAMARVEAAKRAAEEAAAASRAAEQQQAAATMPPRPAPLSASPQPGNGIAAAAPPPAAQEEDEDFGENW
;
A
#
# COMPACT_ATOMS: atom_id res chain seq x y z
N MET A 1 18.15 -34.10 -11.73
CA MET A 1 19.18 -33.04 -11.98
C MET A 1 19.65 -32.40 -10.66
N PRO A 2 20.62 -31.45 -10.63
CA PRO A 2 20.72 -30.47 -9.53
C PRO A 2 19.43 -29.64 -9.37
N LEU A 3 19.17 -29.15 -8.16
CA LEU A 3 17.97 -28.39 -7.80
C LEU A 3 18.03 -26.98 -8.42
N ARG A 4 17.30 -26.76 -9.52
CA ARG A 4 17.23 -25.46 -10.20
C ARG A 4 16.32 -24.49 -9.46
N LEU A 5 16.87 -23.79 -8.47
CA LEU A 5 16.24 -22.59 -7.91
C LEU A 5 16.68 -21.35 -8.69
N GLU A 6 15.71 -20.52 -9.10
CA GLU A 6 15.99 -19.14 -9.46
C GLU A 6 16.36 -18.37 -8.17
N ILE A 7 17.52 -17.71 -8.13
CA ILE A 7 17.99 -17.00 -6.94
C ILE A 7 18.02 -15.50 -7.26
N ARG A 8 16.94 -14.80 -6.91
CA ARG A 8 16.82 -13.35 -7.13
C ARG A 8 17.32 -12.59 -5.91
N LYS A 9 18.22 -11.63 -6.11
CA LYS A 9 18.64 -10.68 -5.07
C LYS A 9 17.56 -9.58 -4.95
N MET A 10 17.09 -9.35 -3.73
CA MET A 10 16.09 -8.32 -3.40
C MET A 10 16.77 -7.09 -2.81
N LEU A 11 17.34 -7.21 -1.61
CA LEU A 11 18.15 -6.15 -0.96
C LEU A 11 19.64 -6.45 -1.07
N SER A 12 20.45 -5.41 -1.14
CA SER A 12 21.91 -5.48 -1.23
C SER A 12 22.56 -4.23 -0.63
N SER A 13 22.36 -3.99 0.67
CA SER A 13 22.85 -2.79 1.35
C SER A 13 24.24 -2.99 1.96
N ARG A 14 25.09 -1.96 1.93
CA ARG A 14 26.41 -1.94 2.58
C ARG A 14 26.34 -1.20 3.91
N SER A 15 26.96 -1.77 4.94
CA SER A 15 27.02 -1.22 6.30
C SER A 15 28.24 -1.74 7.05
N ASP A 16 28.45 -1.29 8.29
CA ASP A 16 29.31 -2.00 9.24
C ASP A 16 28.82 -3.45 9.44
N ARG A 17 29.76 -4.31 9.87
CA ARG A 17 29.56 -5.74 10.18
C ARG A 17 28.21 -6.03 10.84
N VAL A 18 27.41 -6.84 10.18
CA VAL A 18 26.11 -7.29 10.66
C VAL A 18 26.29 -8.59 11.44
N LYS A 19 25.84 -8.62 12.70
CA LYS A 19 26.00 -9.75 13.63
C LYS A 19 24.78 -10.65 13.73
N SER A 20 23.58 -10.11 13.55
CA SER A 20 22.36 -10.89 13.33
C SER A 20 21.46 -10.26 12.30
N VAL A 21 20.64 -11.10 11.67
CA VAL A 21 19.50 -10.70 10.84
C VAL A 21 18.22 -11.37 11.35
N ASP A 22 17.09 -10.74 11.09
CA ASP A 22 15.75 -11.31 11.32
C ASP A 22 14.77 -10.79 10.26
N LEU A 23 13.80 -11.60 9.87
CA LEU A 23 12.81 -11.22 8.86
C LEU A 23 11.44 -11.04 9.51
N HIS A 24 10.76 -9.94 9.18
CA HIS A 24 9.38 -9.75 9.60
C HIS A 24 8.45 -10.72 8.84
N PRO A 25 7.42 -11.33 9.47
CA PRO A 25 6.55 -12.29 8.78
C PRO A 25 5.60 -11.64 7.77
N THR A 26 4.97 -10.52 8.11
CA THR A 26 4.02 -9.79 7.24
C THR A 26 4.73 -8.72 6.40
N GLU A 27 5.25 -7.68 7.06
CA GLU A 27 5.92 -6.55 6.41
C GLU A 27 7.13 -6.97 5.56
N PRO A 28 7.47 -6.22 4.49
CA PRO A 28 8.65 -6.44 3.66
C PRO A 28 9.97 -6.06 4.36
N TRP A 29 10.10 -6.29 5.67
CA TRP A 29 11.18 -5.76 6.51
C TRP A 29 12.22 -6.81 6.93
N VAL A 30 13.49 -6.41 6.91
CA VAL A 30 14.61 -7.12 7.54
C VAL A 30 15.21 -6.28 8.66
N LEU A 31 15.29 -6.87 9.86
CA LEU A 31 16.00 -6.34 11.02
C LEU A 31 17.47 -6.74 10.91
N THR A 32 18.37 -5.79 11.14
CA THR A 32 19.82 -5.98 11.05
C THR A 32 20.48 -5.41 12.30
N ALA A 33 21.29 -6.19 13.00
CA ALA A 33 22.03 -5.75 14.18
C ALA A 33 23.52 -5.63 13.88
N LEU A 34 24.13 -4.50 14.24
CA LEU A 34 25.46 -4.12 13.78
C LEU A 34 26.50 -4.13 14.91
N TYR A 35 27.74 -4.42 14.54
CA TYR A 35 28.90 -4.47 15.43
C TYR A 35 29.30 -3.10 15.98
N ASN A 36 28.79 -2.01 15.40
CA ASN A 36 28.96 -0.65 15.90
C ASN A 36 27.96 -0.25 17.01
N GLY A 37 26.99 -1.13 17.31
CA GLY A 37 25.95 -0.90 18.34
C GLY A 37 24.61 -0.37 17.83
N ASN A 38 24.48 -0.17 16.52
CA ASN A 38 23.22 0.19 15.87
C ASN A 38 22.37 -1.03 15.49
N VAL A 39 21.07 -0.79 15.31
CA VAL A 39 20.11 -1.73 14.70
C VAL A 39 19.32 -0.98 13.62
N PHE A 40 19.28 -1.52 12.40
CA PHE A 40 18.52 -0.93 11.29
C PHE A 40 17.39 -1.86 10.82
N ILE A 41 16.25 -1.28 10.47
CA ILE A 41 15.13 -1.94 9.78
C ILE A 41 15.13 -1.46 8.33
N TRP A 42 15.25 -2.38 7.38
CA TRP A 42 15.23 -2.12 5.94
C TRP A 42 14.00 -2.72 5.30
N ASP A 43 13.36 -1.98 4.39
CA ASP A 43 12.42 -2.54 3.43
C ASP A 43 13.22 -3.19 2.31
N TYR A 44 13.07 -4.50 2.13
CA TYR A 44 13.83 -5.24 1.12
C TYR A 44 13.11 -5.35 -0.24
N GLU A 45 11.89 -4.81 -0.39
CA GLU A 45 11.15 -4.74 -1.66
C GLU A 45 11.27 -3.34 -2.29
N GLN A 46 11.28 -2.27 -1.48
CA GLN A 46 11.64 -0.90 -1.89
C GLN A 46 13.17 -0.64 -1.86
N ALA A 47 13.93 -1.50 -1.18
CA ALA A 47 15.38 -1.36 -0.94
C ALA A 47 15.79 -0.10 -0.13
N THR A 48 14.88 0.42 0.70
CA THR A 48 15.07 1.62 1.54
C THR A 48 15.32 1.26 3.00
N MET A 49 15.95 2.17 3.76
CA MET A 49 16.05 2.05 5.23
C MET A 49 14.81 2.70 5.85
N VAL A 50 14.02 1.93 6.60
CA VAL A 50 12.78 2.41 7.23
C VAL A 50 13.10 3.12 8.54
N LYS A 51 13.91 2.50 9.41
CA LYS A 51 14.21 2.99 10.76
C LYS A 51 15.63 2.61 11.19
N SER A 52 16.24 3.46 12.02
CA SER A 52 17.58 3.30 12.58
C SER A 52 17.56 3.56 14.09
N TYR A 53 18.20 2.69 14.85
CA TYR A 53 18.25 2.72 16.31
C TYR A 53 19.69 2.67 16.80
N GLU A 54 20.13 3.69 17.53
CA GLU A 54 21.36 3.63 18.33
C GLU A 54 21.02 2.94 19.67
N VAL A 55 21.46 1.68 19.82
CA VAL A 55 21.06 0.83 20.96
C VAL A 55 22.08 0.94 22.10
N CYS A 56 23.37 0.95 21.76
CA CYS A 56 24.49 1.24 22.65
C CYS A 56 25.76 1.54 21.81
N SER A 57 26.90 1.79 22.44
CA SER A 57 28.20 2.01 21.78
C SER A 57 29.08 0.74 21.68
N LEU A 58 28.52 -0.43 22.02
CA LEU A 58 29.16 -1.75 21.92
C LEU A 58 28.38 -2.64 20.94
N PRO A 59 28.97 -3.73 20.42
CA PRO A 59 28.29 -4.60 19.45
C PRO A 59 26.92 -5.11 19.93
N VAL A 60 25.88 -4.94 19.11
CA VAL A 60 24.64 -5.71 19.26
C VAL A 60 24.85 -7.04 18.54
N ARG A 61 24.88 -8.16 19.28
CA ARG A 61 25.13 -9.49 18.70
C ARG A 61 23.88 -10.11 18.09
N CYS A 62 22.73 -9.88 18.73
CA CYS A 62 21.46 -10.46 18.33
C CYS A 62 20.32 -9.45 18.47
N ALA A 63 19.43 -9.42 17.48
CA ALA A 63 18.13 -8.76 17.57
C ALA A 63 17.05 -9.61 16.91
N LYS A 64 15.83 -9.61 17.48
CA LYS A 64 14.67 -10.41 17.03
C LYS A 64 13.36 -9.63 17.13
N PHE A 65 12.44 -9.86 16.19
CA PHE A 65 11.09 -9.31 16.24
C PHE A 65 10.20 -10.05 17.27
N ILE A 66 9.36 -9.28 17.96
CA ILE A 66 8.24 -9.73 18.81
C ILE A 66 6.96 -9.14 18.21
N VAL A 67 6.59 -9.64 17.03
CA VAL A 67 5.48 -9.14 16.20
C VAL A 67 4.16 -9.04 16.99
N ARG A 68 3.92 -10.01 17.89
CA ARG A 68 2.75 -10.09 18.78
C ARG A 68 2.56 -8.89 19.72
N LYS A 69 3.57 -8.02 19.86
CA LYS A 69 3.52 -6.77 20.63
C LYS A 69 4.02 -5.55 19.84
N GLN A 70 4.32 -5.70 18.54
CA GLN A 70 4.96 -4.68 17.69
C GLN A 70 6.34 -4.21 18.21
N TRP A 71 7.10 -5.12 18.84
CA TRP A 71 8.42 -4.82 19.38
C TRP A 71 9.55 -5.53 18.63
N PHE A 72 10.79 -5.08 18.81
CA PHE A 72 11.97 -5.94 18.68
C PHE A 72 12.76 -5.92 19.99
N ILE A 73 13.47 -7.02 20.26
CA ILE A 73 14.46 -7.13 21.33
C ILE A 73 15.86 -7.12 20.74
N ALA A 74 16.80 -6.46 21.40
CA ALA A 74 18.21 -6.38 21.05
C ALA A 74 19.09 -6.76 22.25
N ALA A 75 20.20 -7.43 21.96
CA ALA A 75 21.15 -7.97 22.93
C ALA A 75 22.58 -7.57 22.57
N SER A 76 23.30 -6.99 23.54
CA SER A 76 24.56 -6.29 23.31
C SER A 76 25.68 -6.69 24.27
N ASP A 77 26.91 -6.35 23.87
CA ASP A 77 28.15 -6.58 24.61
C ASP A 77 28.31 -5.75 25.90
N ASP A 78 27.29 -4.97 26.27
CA ASP A 78 27.16 -4.32 27.59
C ASP A 78 26.27 -5.12 28.56
N MET A 79 25.98 -6.38 28.24
CA MET A 79 25.22 -7.36 29.04
C MET A 79 23.74 -7.02 29.28
N MET A 80 23.24 -6.00 28.58
CA MET A 80 21.86 -5.55 28.64
C MET A 80 21.00 -6.23 27.57
N LEU A 81 19.75 -6.55 27.93
CA LEU A 81 18.66 -6.71 26.98
C LEU A 81 17.88 -5.39 26.89
N ARG A 82 17.49 -5.01 25.66
CA ARG A 82 16.70 -3.80 25.39
C ARG A 82 15.56 -4.11 24.43
N VAL A 83 14.38 -3.60 24.72
CA VAL A 83 13.16 -3.84 23.93
C VAL A 83 12.64 -2.49 23.44
N TYR A 84 12.34 -2.40 22.14
CA TYR A 84 11.87 -1.20 21.48
C TYR A 84 10.59 -1.49 20.68
N ASN A 85 9.66 -0.55 20.67
CA ASN A 85 8.51 -0.58 19.77
C ASN A 85 8.96 -0.14 18.37
N TYR A 86 8.82 -0.99 17.35
CA TYR A 86 9.26 -0.64 16.00
C TYR A 86 8.32 0.33 15.29
N ASN A 87 7.10 0.53 15.79
CA ASN A 87 6.18 1.54 15.27
C ASN A 87 6.48 2.92 15.87
N THR A 88 6.44 3.08 17.20
CA THR A 88 6.65 4.37 17.88
C THR A 88 8.12 4.79 18.06
N MET A 89 9.08 3.88 17.79
CA MET A 89 10.51 3.98 18.12
C MET A 89 10.85 4.00 19.62
N GLU A 90 9.87 3.96 20.52
CA GLU A 90 10.09 4.09 21.96
C GLU A 90 10.76 2.84 22.57
N LYS A 91 11.62 3.05 23.56
CA LYS A 91 12.26 1.99 24.34
C LYS A 91 11.31 1.52 25.45
N VAL A 92 10.75 0.32 25.29
CA VAL A 92 9.76 -0.31 26.18
C VAL A 92 10.41 -0.75 27.50
N ASN A 93 11.57 -1.40 27.45
CA ASN A 93 12.31 -1.82 28.65
C ASN A 93 13.82 -1.97 28.37
N ALA A 94 14.64 -1.91 29.41
CA ALA A 94 16.07 -2.21 29.36
C ALA A 94 16.58 -2.69 30.74
N TRP A 95 17.21 -3.87 30.80
CA TRP A 95 17.72 -4.48 32.03
C TRP A 95 19.01 -5.27 31.80
N GLU A 96 19.82 -5.41 32.84
CA GLU A 96 21.02 -6.27 32.86
C GLU A 96 20.57 -7.72 32.94
N ALA A 97 20.91 -8.53 31.93
CA ALA A 97 20.38 -9.88 31.78
C ALA A 97 21.42 -10.96 32.13
N HIS A 98 22.70 -10.71 31.83
CA HIS A 98 23.80 -11.65 32.01
C HIS A 98 25.02 -10.95 32.60
N THR A 99 26.01 -11.72 33.07
CA THR A 99 27.26 -11.17 33.60
C THR A 99 28.40 -11.11 32.58
N ASP A 100 28.19 -11.68 31.38
CA ASP A 100 29.11 -11.65 30.24
C ASP A 100 28.33 -11.60 28.91
N TYR A 101 29.01 -11.48 27.78
CA TYR A 101 28.43 -11.12 26.47
C TYR A 101 27.23 -11.99 26.07
N ILE A 102 26.08 -11.37 25.78
CA ILE A 102 24.87 -12.06 25.31
C ILE A 102 25.04 -12.43 23.84
N ARG A 103 25.06 -13.73 23.53
CA ARG A 103 25.36 -14.25 22.19
C ARG A 103 24.14 -14.29 21.28
N PHE A 104 23.02 -14.83 21.78
CA PHE A 104 21.81 -15.01 21.02
C PHE A 104 20.57 -14.89 21.89
N VAL A 105 19.46 -14.46 21.27
CA VAL A 105 18.14 -14.35 21.87
C VAL A 105 17.14 -15.02 20.95
N GLU A 106 16.29 -15.88 21.50
CA GLU A 106 15.20 -16.53 20.78
C GLU A 106 13.87 -16.20 21.47
N VAL A 107 12.88 -15.79 20.66
CA VAL A 107 11.52 -15.46 21.13
C VAL A 107 10.66 -16.72 21.04
N HIS A 108 9.99 -17.10 22.12
CA HIS A 108 9.08 -18.24 22.10
C HIS A 108 7.86 -17.93 21.21
N PRO A 109 7.40 -18.83 20.32
CA PRO A 109 6.33 -18.54 19.37
C PRO A 109 4.98 -18.24 20.06
N ASN A 110 4.56 -19.09 21.01
CA ASN A 110 3.21 -19.02 21.60
C ASN A 110 3.16 -18.31 22.98
N LEU A 111 3.93 -18.79 23.96
CA LEU A 111 4.02 -18.25 25.33
C LEU A 111 4.74 -16.87 25.39
N PRO A 112 4.56 -16.05 26.44
CA PRO A 112 5.15 -14.71 26.57
C PRO A 112 6.63 -14.72 26.98
N TYR A 113 7.43 -15.61 26.39
CA TYR A 113 8.78 -15.93 26.84
C TYR A 113 9.87 -15.52 25.86
N VAL A 114 11.00 -15.05 26.41
CA VAL A 114 12.28 -14.89 25.72
C VAL A 114 13.33 -15.78 26.38
N LEU A 115 14.15 -16.44 25.56
CA LEU A 115 15.36 -17.15 25.98
C LEU A 115 16.61 -16.38 25.55
N SER A 116 17.55 -16.17 26.46
CA SER A 116 18.88 -15.57 26.17
C SER A 116 20.03 -16.49 26.58
N CYS A 117 21.12 -16.46 25.82
CA CYS A 117 22.38 -17.16 26.14
C CYS A 117 23.56 -16.20 26.18
N SER A 118 24.58 -16.56 26.95
CA SER A 118 25.76 -15.72 27.20
C SER A 118 27.06 -16.53 27.29
N ASP A 119 28.17 -15.79 27.25
CA ASP A 119 29.49 -16.25 27.67
C ASP A 119 29.55 -16.64 29.16
N ASP A 120 28.59 -16.21 30.00
CA ASP A 120 28.44 -16.62 31.40
C ASP A 120 28.02 -18.10 31.61
N MET A 121 28.00 -18.89 30.52
CA MET A 121 27.67 -20.31 30.43
C MET A 121 26.21 -20.66 30.78
N SER A 122 25.39 -19.67 31.11
CA SER A 122 23.98 -19.85 31.45
C SER A 122 23.04 -19.55 30.28
N ILE A 123 21.84 -20.10 30.39
CA ILE A 123 20.67 -19.70 29.59
C ILE A 123 19.62 -19.15 30.56
N LYS A 124 18.92 -18.08 30.20
CA LYS A 124 17.89 -17.46 31.05
C LYS A 124 16.57 -17.30 30.32
N LEU A 125 15.48 -17.56 31.04
CA LEU A 125 14.09 -17.46 30.59
C LEU A 125 13.43 -16.22 31.22
N TRP A 126 12.93 -15.32 30.37
CA TRP A 126 12.30 -14.05 30.77
C TRP A 126 10.83 -14.04 30.38
N ASP A 127 9.94 -13.64 31.30
CA ASP A 127 8.48 -13.53 31.06
C ASP A 127 8.07 -12.05 31.00
N TRP A 128 7.66 -11.57 29.81
CA TRP A 128 7.31 -10.16 29.61
C TRP A 128 5.93 -9.78 30.16
N GLU A 129 5.07 -10.74 30.47
CA GLU A 129 3.78 -10.49 31.14
C GLU A 129 3.98 -10.40 32.66
N ARG A 130 5.07 -10.97 33.18
CA ARG A 130 5.59 -10.75 34.55
C ARG A 130 6.67 -9.66 34.59
N GLY A 131 6.49 -8.58 33.83
CA GLY A 131 7.37 -7.41 33.91
C GLY A 131 8.85 -7.64 33.52
N TRP A 132 9.14 -8.73 32.80
CA TRP A 132 10.49 -9.22 32.46
C TRP A 132 11.24 -9.88 33.63
N ASP A 133 10.53 -10.55 34.55
CA ASP A 133 11.14 -11.42 35.57
C ASP A 133 11.91 -12.60 34.93
N CYS A 134 13.11 -12.89 35.48
CA CYS A 134 13.89 -14.08 35.17
C CYS A 134 13.27 -15.32 35.82
N CYS A 135 12.39 -16.01 35.10
CA CYS A 135 11.62 -17.15 35.59
C CYS A 135 12.45 -18.42 35.79
N GLN A 136 13.51 -18.65 34.98
CA GLN A 136 14.37 -19.82 35.12
C GLN A 136 15.78 -19.57 34.58
N VAL A 137 16.77 -20.19 35.21
CA VAL A 137 18.15 -20.28 34.72
C VAL A 137 18.45 -21.75 34.41
N PHE A 138 19.13 -22.02 33.30
CA PHE A 138 19.60 -23.34 32.92
C PHE A 138 21.13 -23.34 32.95
N GLU A 139 21.71 -24.28 33.69
CA GLU A 139 23.15 -24.44 33.90
C GLU A 139 23.57 -25.85 33.49
N GLY A 140 24.79 -26.01 32.97
CA GLY A 140 25.33 -27.32 32.57
C GLY A 140 26.12 -27.35 31.26
N HIS A 141 26.20 -26.24 30.53
CA HIS A 141 27.27 -26.02 29.56
C HIS A 141 28.58 -25.64 30.27
N VAL A 142 29.72 -25.92 29.64
CA VAL A 142 31.08 -25.72 30.21
C VAL A 142 31.85 -24.62 29.47
N HIS A 143 31.21 -23.99 28.48
CA HIS A 143 31.75 -22.86 27.71
C HIS A 143 30.59 -22.02 27.18
N TYR A 144 30.92 -20.82 26.68
CA TYR A 144 30.07 -19.89 25.94
C TYR A 144 28.95 -20.58 25.15
N VAL A 145 27.71 -20.22 25.44
CA VAL A 145 26.53 -20.73 24.74
C VAL A 145 26.25 -19.78 23.59
N MET A 146 26.46 -20.26 22.36
CA MET A 146 26.53 -19.45 21.15
C MET A 146 25.17 -19.17 20.51
N MET A 147 24.24 -20.13 20.61
CA MET A 147 22.91 -20.05 20.00
C MET A 147 21.89 -20.90 20.75
N ILE A 148 20.63 -20.46 20.73
CA ILE A 148 19.45 -21.21 21.21
C ILE A 148 18.43 -21.27 20.07
N LYS A 149 17.73 -22.39 19.90
CA LYS A 149 16.47 -22.46 19.14
C LYS A 149 15.38 -23.23 19.89
N VAL A 150 14.17 -22.68 19.91
CA VAL A 150 12.96 -23.40 20.35
C VAL A 150 12.56 -24.40 19.27
N ASN A 151 12.10 -25.59 19.67
CA ASN A 151 11.60 -26.59 18.75
C ASN A 151 10.23 -26.17 18.19
N PRO A 152 10.07 -26.02 16.86
CA PRO A 152 8.82 -25.56 16.26
C PRO A 152 7.68 -26.60 16.37
N ARG A 153 8.00 -27.87 16.60
CA ARG A 153 7.03 -28.97 16.74
C ARG A 153 6.54 -29.17 18.17
N ASP A 154 7.42 -28.99 19.15
CA ASP A 154 7.10 -29.07 20.58
C ASP A 154 7.75 -27.90 21.31
N THR A 155 6.99 -26.81 21.44
CA THR A 155 7.50 -25.54 21.97
C THR A 155 7.91 -25.61 23.43
N ASN A 156 7.56 -26.69 24.14
CA ASN A 156 8.07 -26.95 25.49
C ASN A 156 9.53 -27.42 25.50
N THR A 157 10.15 -27.62 24.33
CA THR A 157 11.57 -28.00 24.21
C THR A 157 12.37 -26.98 23.42
N PHE A 158 13.64 -26.82 23.78
CA PHE A 158 14.61 -26.00 23.04
C PHE A 158 15.99 -26.67 23.04
N ALA A 159 16.82 -26.32 22.07
CA ALA A 159 18.20 -26.75 21.95
C ALA A 159 19.16 -25.57 22.08
N SER A 160 20.34 -25.81 22.63
CA SER A 160 21.43 -24.85 22.76
C SER A 160 22.75 -25.42 22.25
N ALA A 161 23.54 -24.59 21.57
CA ALA A 161 24.87 -24.91 21.07
C ALA A 161 25.93 -24.17 21.89
N SER A 162 27.03 -24.83 22.21
CA SER A 162 28.15 -24.24 22.95
C SER A 162 29.50 -24.55 22.30
N LEU A 163 30.47 -23.71 22.60
CA LEU A 163 31.87 -23.98 22.29
C LEU A 163 32.46 -25.15 23.10
N ASP A 164 31.72 -25.71 24.08
CA ASP A 164 32.05 -26.98 24.73
C ASP A 164 31.89 -28.22 23.81
N ARG A 165 31.53 -28.00 22.54
CA ARG A 165 31.35 -28.98 21.44
C ARG A 165 30.06 -29.81 21.53
N SER A 166 29.24 -29.54 22.54
CA SER A 166 27.99 -30.24 22.77
C SER A 166 26.78 -29.41 22.35
N ILE A 167 25.72 -30.11 21.95
CA ILE A 167 24.39 -29.53 21.75
C ILE A 167 23.49 -30.12 22.85
N LYS A 168 22.86 -29.27 23.66
CA LYS A 168 22.00 -29.72 24.77
C LYS A 168 20.55 -29.42 24.45
N VAL A 169 19.67 -30.39 24.71
CA VAL A 169 18.22 -30.24 24.53
C VAL A 169 17.57 -30.21 25.90
N TRP A 170 16.73 -29.21 26.14
CA TRP A 170 16.13 -28.87 27.42
C TRP A 170 14.60 -28.83 27.29
N GLY A 171 13.90 -29.03 28.40
CA GLY A 171 12.49 -28.66 28.54
C GLY A 171 12.39 -27.27 29.17
N VAL A 172 11.47 -26.42 28.74
CA VAL A 172 11.30 -25.04 29.25
C VAL A 172 11.13 -25.02 30.78
N SER A 173 10.40 -25.99 31.35
CA SER A 173 10.21 -26.14 32.80
C SER A 173 11.22 -27.06 33.49
N ALA A 174 12.30 -27.48 32.80
CA ALA A 174 13.27 -28.44 33.31
C ALA A 174 14.65 -27.80 33.49
N SER A 175 15.13 -27.74 34.74
CA SER A 175 16.44 -27.17 35.08
C SER A 175 17.64 -27.96 34.54
N ALA A 176 17.45 -29.26 34.22
CA ALA A 176 18.47 -30.13 33.66
C ALA A 176 18.17 -30.50 32.19
N PRO A 177 19.19 -30.71 31.33
CA PRO A 177 18.98 -31.07 29.93
C PRO A 177 18.43 -32.50 29.82
N HIS A 178 17.46 -32.70 28.92
CA HIS A 178 16.87 -34.01 28.62
C HIS A 178 17.91 -34.97 27.99
N PHE A 179 18.81 -34.44 27.17
CA PHE A 179 19.98 -35.13 26.65
C PHE A 179 21.02 -34.14 26.10
N THR A 180 22.23 -34.65 25.88
CA THR A 180 23.30 -33.99 25.14
C THR A 180 23.58 -34.76 23.85
N LEU A 181 23.93 -34.07 22.78
CA LEU A 181 24.49 -34.61 21.54
C LEU A 181 25.95 -34.14 21.43
N ASP A 182 26.87 -35.09 21.30
CA ASP A 182 28.30 -34.85 21.23
C ASP A 182 28.87 -35.42 19.92
N GLY A 183 29.89 -34.77 19.35
CA GLY A 183 30.65 -35.34 18.23
C GLY A 183 31.28 -34.35 17.25
N HIS A 184 31.00 -33.04 17.36
CA HIS A 184 31.80 -32.03 16.67
C HIS A 184 33.22 -31.97 17.25
N ASP A 185 34.22 -31.76 16.38
CA ASP A 185 35.64 -31.76 16.80
C ASP A 185 36.05 -30.45 17.49
N ARG A 186 35.25 -29.40 17.29
CA ARG A 186 35.42 -28.04 17.81
C ARG A 186 34.06 -27.46 18.26
N GLY A 187 34.07 -26.23 18.76
CA GLY A 187 32.89 -25.56 19.28
C GLY A 187 31.77 -25.40 18.24
N VAL A 188 30.53 -25.52 18.70
CA VAL A 188 29.33 -25.38 17.87
C VAL A 188 28.84 -23.93 17.94
N ASN A 189 28.76 -23.27 16.79
CA ASN A 189 28.44 -21.85 16.67
C ASN A 189 26.93 -21.62 16.51
N CYS A 190 26.26 -22.51 15.77
CA CYS A 190 24.87 -22.34 15.39
C CYS A 190 24.12 -23.67 15.38
N LEU A 191 22.81 -23.59 15.60
CA LEU A 191 21.89 -24.72 15.47
C LEU A 191 20.54 -24.27 14.90
N ASP A 192 19.81 -25.20 14.28
CA ASP A 192 18.43 -24.98 13.89
C ASP A 192 17.64 -26.30 13.87
N TYR A 193 16.33 -26.22 14.11
CA TYR A 193 15.42 -27.36 14.05
C TYR A 193 14.85 -27.50 12.64
N TYR A 194 14.69 -28.73 12.16
CA TYR A 194 13.91 -28.96 10.95
C TYR A 194 12.41 -28.67 11.24
N PRO A 195 11.76 -27.76 10.50
CA PRO A 195 10.40 -27.32 10.79
C PRO A 195 9.32 -28.24 10.21
N GLY A 196 9.68 -29.20 9.34
CA GLY A 196 8.75 -30.18 8.79
C GLY A 196 8.38 -31.25 9.81
N GLY A 197 7.10 -31.66 9.83
CA GLY A 197 6.60 -32.66 10.78
C GLY A 197 7.12 -34.09 10.54
N ASP A 198 7.71 -34.38 9.38
CA ASP A 198 8.08 -35.73 8.94
C ASP A 198 9.39 -36.26 9.54
N ARG A 199 10.35 -35.39 9.93
CA ARG A 199 11.69 -35.81 10.38
C ARG A 199 12.10 -35.15 11.70
N PRO A 200 12.58 -35.90 12.71
CA PRO A 200 13.05 -35.34 13.97
C PRO A 200 14.50 -34.84 13.87
N TYR A 201 14.75 -33.87 12.98
CA TYR A 201 16.11 -33.44 12.64
C TYR A 201 16.51 -32.09 13.28
N LEU A 202 17.78 -32.00 13.64
CA LEU A 202 18.53 -30.80 14.00
C LEU A 202 19.67 -30.61 12.99
N VAL A 203 20.03 -29.37 12.67
CA VAL A 203 21.26 -29.02 11.96
C VAL A 203 22.16 -28.19 12.86
N SER A 204 23.48 -28.36 12.76
CA SER A 204 24.47 -27.57 13.49
C SER A 204 25.68 -27.23 12.63
N GLY A 205 26.29 -26.08 12.90
CA GLY A 205 27.52 -25.61 12.26
C GLY A 205 28.59 -25.24 13.29
N ALA A 206 29.85 -25.54 12.96
CA ALA A 206 30.95 -25.48 13.92
C ALA A 206 32.27 -24.95 13.32
N ASP A 207 33.23 -24.66 14.22
CA ASP A 207 34.62 -24.30 13.88
C ASP A 207 35.44 -25.46 13.29
N ASP A 208 34.87 -26.68 13.22
CA ASP A 208 35.42 -27.81 12.48
C ASP A 208 35.15 -27.75 10.97
N LYS A 209 34.47 -26.68 10.51
CA LYS A 209 34.11 -26.40 9.11
C LYS A 209 33.06 -27.36 8.53
N THR A 210 32.47 -28.22 9.35
CA THR A 210 31.38 -29.11 8.97
C THR A 210 30.03 -28.53 9.36
N VAL A 211 29.00 -28.90 8.59
CA VAL A 211 27.60 -28.79 9.01
C VAL A 211 27.10 -30.20 9.26
N ARG A 212 26.60 -30.50 10.46
CA ARG A 212 26.12 -31.83 10.82
C ARG A 212 24.62 -31.85 10.98
N ILE A 213 24.01 -32.97 10.59
CA ILE A 213 22.59 -33.21 10.71
C ILE A 213 22.41 -34.35 11.71
N TRP A 214 21.57 -34.11 12.72
CA TRP A 214 21.35 -35.01 13.84
C TRP A 214 19.89 -35.43 13.87
N ASP A 215 19.66 -36.71 14.11
CA ASP A 215 18.36 -37.20 14.55
C ASP A 215 18.32 -37.12 16.08
N TYR A 216 17.44 -36.27 16.62
CA TYR A 216 17.37 -36.03 18.06
C TYR A 216 16.60 -37.13 18.82
N GLN A 217 15.93 -38.06 18.14
CA GLN A 217 15.31 -39.24 18.75
C GLN A 217 16.31 -40.39 18.88
N THR A 218 17.02 -40.76 17.79
CA THR A 218 18.08 -41.78 17.86
C THR A 218 19.38 -41.26 18.48
N LYS A 219 19.55 -39.94 18.55
CA LYS A 219 20.75 -39.23 19.07
C LYS A 219 22.00 -39.53 18.25
N THR A 220 21.83 -39.71 16.94
CA THR A 220 22.91 -40.01 15.98
C THR A 220 23.12 -38.87 15.00
N CYS A 221 24.36 -38.72 14.52
CA CYS A 221 24.65 -37.87 13.37
C CYS A 221 24.23 -38.62 12.09
N VAL A 222 23.18 -38.14 11.42
CA VAL A 222 22.63 -38.71 10.18
C VAL A 222 23.56 -38.45 9.00
N GLN A 223 24.14 -37.26 8.92
CA GLN A 223 25.08 -36.90 7.86
C GLN A 223 26.02 -35.75 8.28
N THR A 224 27.24 -35.76 7.77
CA THR A 224 28.20 -34.65 7.88
C THR A 224 28.41 -34.01 6.50
N LEU A 225 27.99 -32.75 6.36
CA LEU A 225 28.20 -31.94 5.16
C LEU A 225 29.59 -31.29 5.24
N VAL A 226 30.40 -31.46 4.20
CA VAL A 226 31.78 -30.94 4.10
C VAL A 226 31.92 -30.11 2.83
N GLY A 227 32.50 -28.91 2.94
CA GLY A 227 32.78 -28.07 1.78
C GLY A 227 33.12 -26.61 2.05
N HIS A 228 32.84 -26.08 3.25
CA HIS A 228 33.32 -24.75 3.64
C HIS A 228 34.83 -24.76 3.93
N HIS A 229 35.50 -23.66 3.60
CA HIS A 229 36.95 -23.51 3.77
C HIS A 229 37.33 -22.89 5.12
N ASN A 230 36.36 -22.32 5.84
CA ASN A 230 36.54 -21.69 7.15
C ASN A 230 35.40 -22.10 8.11
N ASN A 231 35.38 -21.55 9.32
CA ASN A 231 34.34 -21.79 10.33
C ASN A 231 32.92 -21.59 9.75
N VAL A 232 31.95 -22.40 10.16
CA VAL A 232 30.54 -22.16 9.85
C VAL A 232 29.94 -21.24 10.91
N SER A 233 29.39 -20.11 10.48
CA SER A 233 28.83 -19.07 11.36
C SER A 233 27.36 -19.30 11.65
N ALA A 234 26.60 -19.74 10.63
CA ALA A 234 25.16 -20.00 10.71
C ALA A 234 24.76 -21.15 9.78
N ALA A 235 23.78 -21.95 10.19
CA ALA A 235 23.16 -22.98 9.37
C ALA A 235 21.67 -23.09 9.77
N LEU A 236 20.77 -23.17 8.79
CA LEU A 236 19.32 -23.29 8.99
C LEU A 236 18.64 -24.21 7.97
N PHE A 237 17.45 -24.70 8.30
CA PHE A 237 16.56 -25.37 7.35
C PHE A 237 15.61 -24.36 6.70
N HIS A 238 15.41 -24.45 5.39
CA HIS A 238 14.36 -23.67 4.73
C HIS A 238 12.99 -24.33 4.99
N PRO A 239 11.96 -23.60 5.47
CA PRO A 239 10.72 -24.22 5.91
C PRO A 239 9.86 -24.79 4.78
N ARG A 240 9.94 -24.18 3.59
CA ARG A 240 9.08 -24.47 2.43
C ARG A 240 9.79 -25.11 1.23
N LEU A 241 11.10 -25.33 1.31
CA LEU A 241 11.93 -25.83 0.21
C LEU A 241 12.83 -26.96 0.73
N PRO A 242 13.26 -27.92 -0.11
CA PRO A 242 14.06 -29.07 0.33
C PRO A 242 15.55 -28.69 0.47
N VAL A 243 15.84 -27.63 1.23
CA VAL A 243 17.13 -26.94 1.24
C VAL A 243 17.59 -26.62 2.67
N ILE A 244 18.88 -26.82 2.90
CA ILE A 244 19.63 -26.36 4.06
C ILE A 244 20.51 -25.20 3.60
N VAL A 245 20.50 -24.08 4.32
CA VAL A 245 21.33 -22.90 4.04
C VAL A 245 22.44 -22.85 5.07
N SER A 246 23.70 -22.73 4.66
CA SER A 246 24.82 -22.47 5.57
C SER A 246 25.68 -21.28 5.14
N ALA A 247 26.18 -20.53 6.11
CA ALA A 247 27.00 -19.32 5.93
C ALA A 247 28.30 -19.45 6.73
N SER A 248 29.41 -18.99 6.15
CA SER A 248 30.75 -19.22 6.71
C SER A 248 31.64 -17.97 6.68
N GLU A 249 32.65 -17.99 7.55
CA GLU A 249 33.80 -17.10 7.49
C GLU A 249 34.72 -17.33 6.25
N ASP A 250 34.31 -18.13 5.26
CA ASP A 250 34.90 -18.13 3.91
C ASP A 250 34.19 -17.17 2.93
N GLY A 251 33.20 -16.41 3.42
CA GLY A 251 32.43 -15.44 2.64
C GLY A 251 31.39 -16.07 1.71
N THR A 252 31.23 -17.40 1.75
CA THR A 252 30.24 -18.12 0.94
C THR A 252 28.99 -18.49 1.73
N VAL A 253 27.86 -18.48 1.04
CA VAL A 253 26.61 -19.10 1.47
C VAL A 253 26.34 -20.32 0.58
N ARG A 254 26.14 -21.48 1.18
CA ARG A 254 25.90 -22.75 0.45
C ARG A 254 24.46 -23.21 0.63
N LEU A 255 23.86 -23.64 -0.47
CA LEU A 255 22.58 -24.35 -0.47
C LEU A 255 22.87 -25.84 -0.62
N TRP A 256 22.39 -26.64 0.32
CA TRP A 256 22.50 -28.10 0.30
C TRP A 256 21.10 -28.72 0.21
N HIS A 257 20.96 -29.83 -0.50
CA HIS A 257 19.67 -30.50 -0.63
C HIS A 257 19.32 -31.28 0.65
N SER A 258 18.12 -31.10 1.21
CA SER A 258 17.70 -31.68 2.49
C SER A 258 17.55 -33.21 2.53
N THR A 259 17.38 -33.88 1.39
CA THR A 259 17.30 -35.36 1.31
C THR A 259 18.57 -35.99 0.73
N THR A 260 19.19 -35.37 -0.29
CA THR A 260 20.39 -35.95 -0.94
C THR A 260 21.72 -35.44 -0.37
N TYR A 261 21.69 -34.41 0.48
CA TYR A 261 22.83 -33.83 1.22
C TYR A 261 24.01 -33.32 0.37
N ARG A 262 23.88 -33.28 -0.96
CA ARG A 262 24.85 -32.63 -1.85
C ARG A 262 24.74 -31.12 -1.77
N ALA A 263 25.85 -30.42 -1.98
CA ALA A 263 25.82 -28.98 -2.28
C ALA A 263 25.21 -28.77 -3.68
N GLU A 264 24.20 -27.91 -3.78
CA GLU A 264 23.53 -27.55 -5.04
C GLU A 264 24.16 -26.30 -5.64
N THR A 265 24.26 -25.23 -4.84
CA THR A 265 24.84 -23.95 -5.25
C THR A 265 25.71 -23.36 -4.14
N THR A 266 26.68 -22.53 -4.55
CA THR A 266 27.52 -21.73 -3.64
C THR A 266 27.44 -20.29 -4.11
N LEU A 267 26.96 -19.42 -3.24
CA LEU A 267 26.80 -17.99 -3.47
C LEU A 267 27.96 -17.24 -2.80
N ASN A 268 28.49 -16.22 -3.46
CA ASN A 268 29.46 -15.28 -2.90
C ASN A 268 29.14 -13.89 -3.48
N TYR A 269 28.89 -12.92 -2.60
CA TYR A 269 28.53 -11.55 -3.00
C TYR A 269 29.65 -10.52 -2.74
N SER A 270 30.86 -10.98 -2.40
CA SER A 270 32.04 -10.12 -2.13
C SER A 270 31.75 -9.02 -1.09
N MET A 271 31.19 -9.44 0.05
CA MET A 271 30.95 -8.61 1.26
C MET A 271 31.76 -9.13 2.46
N GLU A 272 32.90 -9.77 2.18
CA GLU A 272 33.70 -10.52 3.15
C GLU A 272 32.88 -11.62 3.87
N ARG A 273 33.19 -11.91 5.14
CA ARG A 273 32.66 -13.06 5.90
C ARG A 273 31.16 -12.97 6.14
N ALA A 274 30.46 -14.10 6.03
CA ALA A 274 29.06 -14.21 6.40
C ALA A 274 28.93 -14.64 7.88
N TRP A 275 28.08 -13.95 8.64
CA TRP A 275 27.92 -14.14 10.09
C TRP A 275 26.58 -14.73 10.49
N ALA A 276 25.50 -14.34 9.81
CA ALA A 276 24.14 -14.63 10.25
C ALA A 276 23.22 -14.97 9.08
N LEU A 277 22.25 -15.82 9.36
CA LEU A 277 21.17 -16.20 8.46
C LEU A 277 19.82 -16.04 9.16
N ALA A 278 18.81 -15.63 8.41
CA ALA A 278 17.40 -15.77 8.77
C ALA A 278 16.60 -16.18 7.55
N VAL A 279 15.51 -16.92 7.78
CA VAL A 279 14.55 -17.33 6.74
C VAL A 279 13.16 -16.93 7.20
N SER A 280 12.32 -16.48 6.25
CA SER A 280 10.90 -16.24 6.53
C SER A 280 10.19 -17.58 6.71
N ALA A 281 9.28 -17.67 7.69
CA ALA A 281 8.45 -18.86 7.85
C ALA A 281 7.48 -19.05 6.66
N ASP A 282 6.89 -17.95 6.21
CA ASP A 282 5.78 -17.94 5.26
C ASP A 282 6.21 -17.82 3.79
N SER A 283 7.39 -17.24 3.52
CA SER A 283 7.88 -16.92 2.17
C SER A 283 9.28 -17.49 1.91
N ASN A 284 9.69 -17.57 0.63
CA ASN A 284 10.99 -18.16 0.26
C ASN A 284 12.13 -17.14 0.35
N LYS A 285 12.08 -16.26 1.36
CA LYS A 285 13.01 -15.14 1.55
C LYS A 285 14.06 -15.51 2.60
N VAL A 286 15.34 -15.32 2.25
CA VAL A 286 16.50 -15.58 3.11
C VAL A 286 17.31 -14.29 3.25
N ALA A 287 17.53 -13.85 4.48
CA ALA A 287 18.43 -12.74 4.80
C ALA A 287 19.80 -13.28 5.22
N VAL A 288 20.87 -12.57 4.83
CA VAL A 288 22.26 -12.89 5.16
C VAL A 288 22.97 -11.63 5.66
N GLY A 289 23.55 -11.71 6.86
CA GLY A 289 24.40 -10.66 7.44
C GLY A 289 25.89 -10.94 7.18
N TYR A 290 26.62 -9.94 6.71
CA TYR A 290 28.03 -10.00 6.31
C TYR A 290 28.93 -9.01 7.09
N ASP A 291 30.24 -9.12 6.91
CA ASP A 291 31.24 -8.15 7.41
C ASP A 291 31.05 -6.75 6.80
N GLU A 292 30.54 -6.63 5.57
CA GLU A 292 30.31 -5.34 4.88
C GLU A 292 28.83 -5.00 4.58
N GLY A 293 27.83 -5.70 5.16
CA GLY A 293 26.43 -5.34 4.93
C GLY A 293 25.39 -6.45 5.10
N THR A 294 24.24 -6.29 4.43
CA THR A 294 23.13 -7.26 4.40
C THR A 294 22.65 -7.51 2.97
N VAL A 295 22.39 -8.78 2.66
CA VAL A 295 21.75 -9.22 1.42
C VAL A 295 20.45 -9.95 1.76
N VAL A 296 19.36 -9.64 1.06
CA VAL A 296 18.13 -10.45 1.10
C VAL A 296 17.94 -11.12 -0.26
N LEU A 297 17.71 -12.41 -0.23
CA LEU A 297 17.55 -13.30 -1.39
C LEU A 297 16.14 -13.87 -1.41
N LYS A 298 15.61 -14.10 -2.60
CA LYS A 298 14.41 -14.90 -2.84
C LYS A 298 14.79 -16.18 -3.57
N LEU A 299 14.35 -17.32 -3.02
CA LEU A 299 14.64 -18.66 -3.54
C LEU A 299 13.42 -19.20 -4.30
N GLY A 300 13.46 -19.11 -5.62
CA GLY A 300 12.40 -19.54 -6.52
C GLY A 300 11.10 -18.74 -6.41
N HIS A 301 10.05 -19.27 -7.02
CA HIS A 301 8.71 -18.68 -6.97
C HIS A 301 7.93 -19.08 -5.70
N GLU A 302 6.95 -18.26 -5.34
CA GLU A 302 6.05 -18.46 -4.18
C GLU A 302 4.62 -18.82 -4.61
N THR A 303 4.46 -19.28 -5.86
CA THR A 303 3.21 -19.82 -6.39
C THR A 303 2.83 -21.11 -5.64
N PRO A 304 1.60 -21.25 -5.11
CA PRO A 304 1.15 -22.51 -4.52
C PRO A 304 1.09 -23.59 -5.61
N VAL A 305 1.79 -24.70 -5.39
CA VAL A 305 1.84 -25.83 -6.32
C VAL A 305 0.55 -26.64 -6.19
N ALA A 306 -0.49 -26.20 -6.90
CA ALA A 306 -1.86 -26.68 -6.81
C ALA A 306 -2.55 -26.75 -8.19
N SER A 307 -3.56 -27.62 -8.31
CA SER A 307 -4.42 -27.71 -9.49
C SER A 307 -5.83 -28.17 -9.10
N LEU A 308 -6.84 -27.54 -9.70
CA LEU A 308 -8.24 -27.93 -9.62
C LEU A 308 -8.59 -28.85 -10.80
N ASP A 309 -9.47 -29.84 -10.55
CA ASP A 309 -10.24 -30.55 -11.57
C ASP A 309 -11.61 -29.86 -11.75
N PRO A 310 -11.87 -29.16 -12.88
CA PRO A 310 -13.12 -28.44 -13.10
C PRO A 310 -14.37 -29.35 -13.19
N HIS A 311 -14.20 -30.64 -13.49
CA HIS A 311 -15.32 -31.56 -13.66
C HIS A 311 -15.82 -32.13 -12.33
N THR A 312 -14.90 -32.45 -11.41
CA THR A 312 -15.23 -33.01 -10.08
C THR A 312 -15.24 -31.98 -8.95
N GLY A 313 -14.64 -30.80 -9.13
CA GLY A 313 -14.45 -29.81 -8.06
C GLY A 313 -13.39 -30.24 -7.04
N ARG A 314 -12.50 -31.16 -7.42
CA ARG A 314 -11.43 -31.68 -6.57
C ARG A 314 -10.16 -30.87 -6.76
N VAL A 315 -9.67 -30.25 -5.70
CA VAL A 315 -8.35 -29.62 -5.68
C VAL A 315 -7.31 -30.61 -5.18
N VAL A 316 -6.10 -30.53 -5.75
CA VAL A 316 -4.91 -31.27 -5.32
C VAL A 316 -3.75 -30.27 -5.21
N TRP A 317 -2.96 -30.35 -4.15
CA TRP A 317 -1.83 -29.46 -3.91
C TRP A 317 -0.67 -30.15 -3.18
N ALA A 318 0.53 -29.59 -3.28
CA ALA A 318 1.73 -30.09 -2.61
C ALA A 318 2.02 -29.41 -1.27
N GLN A 319 2.58 -30.16 -0.34
CA GLN A 319 3.12 -29.75 0.97
C GLN A 319 4.49 -30.41 1.13
N ASN A 320 5.55 -29.69 0.74
CA ASN A 320 6.87 -30.27 0.53
C ASN A 320 6.75 -31.46 -0.44
N ASN A 321 7.06 -32.70 -0.03
CA ASN A 321 6.89 -33.90 -0.88
C ASN A 321 5.48 -34.54 -0.76
N ASP A 322 4.68 -34.15 0.23
CA ASP A 322 3.35 -34.73 0.45
C ASP A 322 2.31 -34.09 -0.46
N ILE A 323 1.42 -34.89 -1.05
CA ILE A 323 0.29 -34.39 -1.84
C ILE A 323 -1.00 -34.54 -1.04
N GLN A 324 -1.69 -33.41 -0.91
CA GLN A 324 -2.98 -33.29 -0.24
C GLN A 324 -4.07 -32.95 -1.25
N THR A 325 -5.31 -33.24 -0.87
CA THR A 325 -6.47 -33.05 -1.75
C THR A 325 -7.74 -32.80 -0.93
N ALA A 326 -8.65 -32.03 -1.51
CA ALA A 326 -9.98 -31.80 -0.96
C ALA A 326 -11.03 -31.67 -2.06
N SER A 327 -12.30 -31.79 -1.69
CA SER A 327 -13.44 -31.41 -2.54
C SER A 327 -13.83 -29.99 -2.18
N LEU A 328 -13.93 -29.10 -3.17
CA LEU A 328 -14.50 -27.76 -3.03
C LEU A 328 -16.01 -27.76 -3.30
N LYS A 329 -16.47 -28.73 -4.10
CA LYS A 329 -17.86 -28.90 -4.50
C LYS A 329 -18.79 -28.94 -3.27
N GLY A 330 -19.79 -28.06 -3.26
CA GLY A 330 -20.78 -27.87 -2.19
C GLY A 330 -20.30 -27.02 -1.02
N VAL A 331 -18.99 -26.96 -0.73
CA VAL A 331 -18.45 -26.41 0.52
C VAL A 331 -18.79 -24.93 0.71
N ALA A 332 -18.75 -24.11 -0.34
CA ALA A 332 -19.10 -22.69 -0.25
C ALA A 332 -20.59 -22.48 0.10
N ALA A 333 -21.48 -23.32 -0.42
CA ALA A 333 -22.91 -23.26 -0.15
C ALA A 333 -23.27 -23.84 1.24
N GLU A 334 -22.61 -24.93 1.64
CA GLU A 334 -22.79 -25.56 2.97
C GLU A 334 -22.24 -24.69 4.11
N ALA A 335 -21.15 -23.97 3.87
CA ALA A 335 -20.58 -23.02 4.84
C ALA A 335 -21.35 -21.69 4.92
N GLY A 336 -22.19 -21.37 3.93
CA GLY A 336 -22.83 -20.05 3.81
C GLY A 336 -21.84 -18.90 3.61
N ALA A 337 -20.64 -19.20 3.12
CA ALA A 337 -19.51 -18.28 3.10
C ALA A 337 -19.75 -17.10 2.15
N GLN A 338 -19.37 -15.90 2.61
CA GLN A 338 -19.38 -14.68 1.81
C GLN A 338 -18.19 -14.68 0.83
N ASP A 339 -18.29 -13.81 -0.19
CA ASP A 339 -17.26 -13.69 -1.20
C ASP A 339 -15.98 -13.07 -0.62
N GLY A 340 -14.85 -13.75 -0.82
CA GLY A 340 -13.58 -13.39 -0.18
C GLY A 340 -13.37 -13.96 1.22
N GLU A 341 -14.32 -14.71 1.80
CA GLU A 341 -14.05 -15.49 3.01
C GLU A 341 -13.21 -16.74 2.71
N ARG A 342 -12.38 -17.13 3.69
CA ARG A 342 -11.60 -18.37 3.63
C ARG A 342 -12.50 -19.57 3.93
N LEU A 343 -12.61 -20.48 2.97
CA LEU A 343 -13.43 -21.68 3.11
C LEU A 343 -12.84 -22.69 4.12
N PRO A 344 -13.68 -23.35 4.95
CA PRO A 344 -13.27 -24.33 5.95
C PRO A 344 -12.98 -25.70 5.31
N VAL A 345 -12.04 -25.74 4.37
CA VAL A 345 -11.69 -26.94 3.59
C VAL A 345 -10.77 -27.86 4.40
N ALA A 346 -11.28 -29.03 4.79
CA ALA A 346 -10.48 -30.05 5.46
C ALA A 346 -9.54 -30.77 4.47
N PRO A 347 -8.20 -30.73 4.67
CA PRO A 347 -7.27 -31.46 3.82
C PRO A 347 -7.35 -32.96 4.07
N LYS A 348 -7.18 -33.75 3.00
CA LYS A 348 -6.95 -35.18 3.07
C LYS A 348 -5.63 -35.53 2.39
N ASP A 349 -4.78 -36.29 3.07
CA ASP A 349 -3.52 -36.77 2.48
C ASP A 349 -3.82 -37.84 1.41
N LEU A 350 -3.15 -37.72 0.27
CA LEU A 350 -3.30 -38.62 -0.88
C LEU A 350 -2.08 -39.55 -1.03
N GLY A 351 -0.91 -39.10 -0.59
CA GLY A 351 0.37 -39.83 -0.62
C GLY A 351 1.57 -38.89 -0.81
N ALA A 352 2.78 -39.41 -0.61
CA ALA A 352 4.03 -38.68 -0.84
C ALA A 352 4.55 -38.89 -2.27
N THR A 353 5.41 -37.96 -2.72
CA THR A 353 6.11 -38.02 -4.02
C THR A 353 7.62 -38.16 -3.88
N GLU A 354 8.24 -38.84 -4.86
CA GLU A 354 9.67 -39.17 -4.87
C GLU A 354 10.55 -37.96 -5.22
N ILE A 355 10.09 -37.13 -6.16
CA ILE A 355 10.70 -35.85 -6.58
C ILE A 355 10.07 -34.67 -5.83
N PHE A 356 10.77 -33.53 -5.69
CA PHE A 356 10.16 -32.34 -5.09
C PHE A 356 9.19 -31.66 -6.07
N PRO A 357 7.88 -31.53 -5.75
CA PRO A 357 6.90 -30.99 -6.68
C PRO A 357 7.06 -29.48 -6.90
N GLN A 358 7.58 -29.10 -8.06
CA GLN A 358 7.73 -27.70 -8.50
C GLN A 358 6.52 -27.24 -9.32
N ALA A 359 5.92 -28.14 -10.10
CA ALA A 359 4.65 -27.90 -10.81
C ALA A 359 3.74 -29.13 -10.74
N LEU A 360 2.43 -28.89 -10.64
CA LEU A 360 1.40 -29.91 -10.44
C LEU A 360 0.18 -29.53 -11.31
N ARG A 361 -0.20 -30.38 -12.26
CA ARG A 361 -1.28 -30.08 -13.22
C ARG A 361 -2.14 -31.31 -13.54
N HIS A 362 -3.45 -31.20 -13.39
CA HIS A 362 -4.37 -32.19 -13.95
C HIS A 362 -4.32 -32.19 -15.49
N ASN A 363 -4.58 -33.34 -16.11
CA ASN A 363 -4.97 -33.39 -17.52
C ASN A 363 -6.39 -32.79 -17.70
N CYS A 364 -6.76 -32.40 -18.91
CA CYS A 364 -8.05 -31.75 -19.24
C CYS A 364 -9.29 -32.48 -18.70
N ASN A 365 -9.22 -33.81 -18.55
CA ASN A 365 -10.30 -34.66 -18.06
C ASN A 365 -10.24 -35.03 -16.56
N GLY A 366 -9.35 -34.41 -15.78
CA GLY A 366 -9.18 -34.64 -14.34
C GLY A 366 -8.62 -36.03 -13.93
N ARG A 367 -8.48 -36.99 -14.86
CA ARG A 367 -8.15 -38.40 -14.56
C ARG A 367 -6.69 -38.62 -14.16
N PHE A 368 -5.80 -37.84 -14.74
CA PHE A 368 -4.36 -37.93 -14.53
C PHE A 368 -3.84 -36.62 -13.95
N LEU A 369 -2.80 -36.73 -13.14
CA LEU A 369 -2.09 -35.62 -12.51
C LEU A 369 -0.62 -35.77 -12.85
N VAL A 370 -0.01 -34.75 -13.46
CA VAL A 370 1.46 -34.70 -13.56
C VAL A 370 2.03 -33.95 -12.38
N VAL A 371 3.15 -34.46 -11.87
CA VAL A 371 4.05 -33.78 -10.94
C VAL A 371 5.38 -33.62 -11.67
N CYS A 372 5.90 -32.39 -11.73
CA CYS A 372 7.19 -32.06 -12.33
C CYS A 372 8.11 -31.46 -11.28
N GLY A 373 9.39 -31.83 -11.32
CA GLY A 373 10.38 -31.43 -10.33
C GLY A 373 11.76 -31.95 -10.67
N ASP A 374 12.79 -31.20 -10.31
CA ASP A 374 14.19 -31.66 -10.29
C ASP A 374 14.74 -32.14 -11.66
N GLY A 375 14.12 -31.73 -12.76
CA GLY A 375 14.43 -32.16 -14.14
C GLY A 375 13.75 -33.46 -14.56
N GLU A 376 12.74 -33.90 -13.81
CA GLU A 376 12.00 -35.14 -13.95
C GLU A 376 10.48 -34.89 -13.87
N TYR A 377 9.69 -35.81 -14.42
CA TYR A 377 8.23 -35.78 -14.33
C TYR A 377 7.68 -37.17 -14.00
N VAL A 378 6.60 -37.20 -13.23
CA VAL A 378 5.82 -38.41 -12.96
C VAL A 378 4.34 -38.11 -13.18
N VAL A 379 3.70 -38.90 -14.04
CA VAL A 379 2.25 -38.90 -14.19
C VAL A 379 1.65 -39.95 -13.27
N TYR A 380 0.72 -39.51 -12.42
CA TYR A 380 -0.06 -40.31 -11.51
C TYR A 380 -1.55 -40.35 -11.89
N THR A 381 -2.31 -41.31 -11.37
CA THR A 381 -3.77 -41.22 -11.34
C THR A 381 -4.26 -40.29 -10.22
N SER A 382 -5.10 -39.31 -10.55
CA SER A 382 -5.53 -38.26 -9.60
C SER A 382 -6.30 -38.79 -8.39
N GLN A 383 -6.95 -39.95 -8.52
CA GLN A 383 -7.74 -40.54 -7.44
C GLN A 383 -6.92 -41.20 -6.33
N ALA A 384 -5.72 -41.72 -6.64
CA ALA A 384 -5.00 -42.65 -5.76
C ALA A 384 -3.47 -42.71 -5.97
N LEU A 385 -2.87 -41.66 -6.55
CA LEU A 385 -1.44 -41.49 -6.84
C LEU A 385 -0.72 -42.74 -7.37
N ARG A 386 -1.34 -43.49 -8.29
CA ARG A 386 -0.68 -44.64 -8.93
C ARG A 386 0.14 -44.16 -10.12
N ASN A 387 1.46 -44.36 -10.08
CA ASN A 387 2.36 -44.03 -11.18
C ASN A 387 1.89 -44.71 -12.49
N LYS A 388 1.84 -43.92 -13.56
CA LYS A 388 1.39 -44.33 -14.90
C LYS A 388 2.47 -44.16 -15.98
N ALA A 389 3.32 -43.14 -15.84
CA ALA A 389 4.48 -42.87 -16.67
C ALA A 389 5.45 -41.95 -15.90
N PHE A 390 6.75 -42.02 -16.20
CA PHE A 390 7.77 -41.16 -15.63
C PHE A 390 8.93 -40.98 -16.61
N GLY A 391 9.74 -39.93 -16.42
CA GLY A 391 10.94 -39.68 -17.22
C GLY A 391 11.63 -38.36 -16.88
N THR A 392 12.70 -38.04 -17.60
CA THR A 392 13.39 -36.74 -17.50
C THR A 392 12.72 -35.70 -18.38
N ALA A 393 12.41 -34.53 -17.83
CA ALA A 393 11.85 -33.39 -18.55
C ALA A 393 12.24 -32.08 -17.86
N LEU A 394 12.52 -31.04 -18.65
CA LEU A 394 12.68 -29.67 -18.15
C LEU A 394 11.30 -29.04 -17.91
N ASP A 395 10.39 -29.17 -18.89
CA ASP A 395 8.98 -28.79 -18.76
C ASP A 395 8.05 -29.90 -19.30
N PHE A 396 6.78 -29.80 -18.93
CA PHE A 396 5.70 -30.70 -19.34
C PHE A 396 4.44 -29.89 -19.73
N ALA A 397 3.79 -30.28 -20.82
CA ALA A 397 2.53 -29.71 -21.29
C ALA A 397 1.50 -30.81 -21.62
N TRP A 398 0.27 -30.70 -21.10
CA TRP A 398 -0.87 -31.52 -21.54
C TRP A 398 -1.44 -30.99 -22.86
N SER A 399 -1.92 -31.89 -23.72
CA SER A 399 -2.84 -31.51 -24.81
C SER A 399 -4.21 -31.14 -24.25
N ALA A 400 -4.92 -30.22 -24.90
CA ALA A 400 -6.35 -30.00 -24.61
C ALA A 400 -7.20 -31.21 -25.04
N VAL A 401 -6.78 -31.93 -26.08
CA VAL A 401 -7.49 -33.06 -26.69
C VAL A 401 -6.77 -34.38 -26.42
N GLY A 402 -7.52 -35.42 -26.05
CA GLY A 402 -6.99 -36.76 -25.78
C GLY A 402 -6.93 -37.10 -24.29
N THR A 403 -6.80 -38.39 -23.96
CA THR A 403 -6.95 -38.86 -22.57
C THR A 403 -5.64 -38.99 -21.79
N GLY A 404 -4.49 -38.96 -22.46
CA GLY A 404 -3.17 -39.11 -21.86
C GLY A 404 -2.06 -38.67 -22.83
N ASP A 405 -2.30 -37.54 -23.50
CA ASP A 405 -1.53 -37.04 -24.63
C ASP A 405 -0.84 -35.73 -24.20
N TYR A 406 0.48 -35.66 -24.35
CA TYR A 406 1.31 -34.65 -23.72
C TYR A 406 2.64 -34.42 -24.45
N ALA A 407 3.31 -33.32 -24.15
CA ALA A 407 4.65 -33.01 -24.62
C ALA A 407 5.60 -32.74 -23.46
N VAL A 408 6.88 -33.04 -23.67
CA VAL A 408 7.97 -32.75 -22.72
C VAL A 408 9.16 -32.13 -23.43
N ARG A 409 9.81 -31.16 -22.79
CA ARG A 409 11.09 -30.59 -23.23
C ARG A 409 12.23 -31.40 -22.62
N GLU A 410 12.84 -32.29 -23.40
CA GLU A 410 13.99 -33.10 -22.96
C GLU A 410 15.27 -32.25 -22.89
N SER A 411 15.42 -31.28 -23.80
CA SER A 411 16.54 -30.36 -23.86
C SER A 411 16.14 -29.04 -24.54
N ILE A 412 17.04 -28.05 -24.53
CA ILE A 412 16.84 -26.75 -25.18
C ILE A 412 16.61 -26.81 -26.70
N SER A 413 16.83 -27.95 -27.35
CA SER A 413 16.65 -28.12 -28.80
C SER A 413 15.80 -29.34 -29.18
N ARG A 414 15.18 -29.99 -28.19
CA ARG A 414 14.35 -31.20 -28.41
C ARG A 414 13.13 -31.25 -27.50
N VAL A 415 11.97 -31.24 -28.15
CA VAL A 415 10.67 -31.54 -27.53
C VAL A 415 10.22 -32.92 -28.03
N ARG A 416 9.61 -33.74 -27.16
CA ARG A 416 9.00 -35.02 -27.54
C ARG A 416 7.49 -34.97 -27.25
N THR A 417 6.67 -35.41 -28.20
CA THR A 417 5.24 -35.60 -28.00
C THR A 417 4.93 -37.08 -27.72
N TYR A 418 3.93 -37.30 -26.88
CA TYR A 418 3.46 -38.61 -26.44
C TYR A 418 1.94 -38.69 -26.65
N ARG A 419 1.47 -39.75 -27.30
CA ARG A 419 0.04 -40.07 -27.45
C ARG A 419 -0.29 -41.28 -26.58
N ASN A 420 -1.27 -41.19 -25.69
CA ASN A 420 -1.65 -42.25 -24.74
C ASN A 420 -0.43 -42.93 -24.07
N PHE A 421 0.47 -42.10 -23.52
CA PHE A 421 1.71 -42.51 -22.85
C PHE A 421 2.77 -43.24 -23.71
N LYS A 422 2.68 -43.19 -25.05
CA LYS A 422 3.72 -43.69 -25.97
C LYS A 422 4.33 -42.54 -26.75
N GLU A 423 5.65 -42.55 -26.95
CA GLU A 423 6.34 -41.55 -27.78
C GLU A 423 5.79 -41.58 -29.22
N ALA A 424 5.47 -40.41 -29.75
CA ALA A 424 4.88 -40.23 -31.07
C ALA A 424 5.84 -39.49 -32.01
N HIS A 425 6.17 -38.23 -31.70
CA HIS A 425 7.05 -37.40 -32.54
C HIS A 425 8.17 -36.76 -31.71
N THR A 426 9.34 -36.59 -32.32
CA THR A 426 10.42 -35.74 -31.80
C THR A 426 10.42 -34.45 -32.63
N LEU A 427 10.15 -33.32 -31.98
CA LEU A 427 10.16 -32.00 -32.58
C LEU A 427 11.51 -31.32 -32.33
N ARG A 428 11.98 -30.58 -33.34
CA ARG A 428 13.11 -29.65 -33.24
C ARG A 428 12.59 -28.25 -33.59
N PRO A 429 12.34 -27.39 -32.60
CA PRO A 429 11.91 -26.02 -32.85
C PRO A 429 12.93 -25.24 -33.68
N PRO A 430 12.52 -24.26 -34.51
CA PRO A 430 13.44 -23.38 -35.25
C PRO A 430 14.14 -22.33 -34.35
N LEU A 431 13.84 -22.35 -33.05
CA LEU A 431 14.32 -21.40 -32.04
C LEU A 431 15.75 -21.71 -31.62
N ALA A 432 16.55 -20.67 -31.38
CA ALA A 432 17.95 -20.80 -30.92
C ALA A 432 18.06 -21.57 -29.58
N ALA A 433 17.08 -21.39 -28.69
CA ALA A 433 16.83 -22.25 -27.54
C ALA A 433 15.32 -22.26 -27.24
N ALA A 434 14.77 -23.44 -26.96
CA ALA A 434 13.46 -23.59 -26.35
C ALA A 434 13.59 -23.46 -24.82
N GLU A 435 12.92 -22.46 -24.24
CA GLU A 435 12.99 -22.10 -22.82
C GLU A 435 11.78 -22.56 -22.01
N GLY A 436 10.62 -22.71 -22.64
CA GLY A 436 9.35 -23.06 -22.01
C GLY A 436 8.41 -23.84 -22.93
N LEU A 437 7.39 -24.49 -22.36
CA LEU A 437 6.45 -25.37 -23.07
C LEU A 437 5.01 -25.16 -22.57
N PHE A 438 4.08 -24.91 -23.49
CA PHE A 438 2.69 -24.59 -23.20
C PHE A 438 1.72 -25.58 -23.83
N GLY A 439 0.74 -26.01 -23.05
CA GLY A 439 -0.34 -26.91 -23.47
C GLY A 439 -1.58 -26.16 -23.92
N GLY A 440 -2.43 -26.80 -24.71
CA GLY A 440 -3.62 -26.18 -25.30
C GLY A 440 -4.10 -26.89 -26.56
N ALA A 441 -4.87 -26.19 -27.39
CA ALA A 441 -5.33 -26.68 -28.69
C ALA A 441 -4.18 -26.85 -29.70
N ALA A 442 -3.13 -26.03 -29.60
CA ALA A 442 -1.83 -26.24 -30.24
C ALA A 442 -0.70 -26.27 -29.17
N LEU A 443 0.41 -26.92 -29.50
CA LEU A 443 1.58 -27.05 -28.63
C LEU A 443 2.48 -25.81 -28.77
N GLY A 444 2.47 -24.93 -27.76
CA GLY A 444 3.31 -23.74 -27.76
C GLY A 444 4.72 -24.04 -27.26
N VAL A 445 5.75 -23.66 -28.01
CA VAL A 445 7.16 -23.70 -27.57
C VAL A 445 7.70 -22.28 -27.49
N ARG A 446 8.17 -21.88 -26.31
CA ARG A 446 8.72 -20.54 -26.05
C ARG A 446 10.23 -20.50 -26.30
N GLY A 447 10.71 -19.49 -27.03
CA GLY A 447 12.12 -19.10 -27.10
C GLY A 447 12.39 -17.81 -26.32
N ALA A 448 13.53 -17.17 -26.55
CA ALA A 448 13.85 -15.88 -25.93
C ALA A 448 12.85 -14.80 -26.33
N ASP A 449 12.68 -14.56 -27.64
CA ASP A 449 11.94 -13.42 -28.19
C ASP A 449 10.60 -13.79 -28.88
N ALA A 450 10.32 -15.09 -29.04
CA ALA A 450 9.20 -15.59 -29.83
C ALA A 450 8.57 -16.87 -29.26
N VAL A 451 7.29 -17.10 -29.57
CA VAL A 451 6.57 -18.36 -29.33
C VAL A 451 6.21 -19.01 -30.67
N VAL A 452 6.44 -20.31 -30.78
CA VAL A 452 6.13 -21.10 -31.97
C VAL A 452 5.10 -22.16 -31.62
N PHE A 453 3.95 -22.13 -32.28
CA PHE A 453 2.91 -23.14 -32.13
C PHE A 453 3.12 -24.29 -33.11
N PHE A 454 2.98 -25.51 -32.61
CA PHE A 454 3.02 -26.75 -33.37
C PHE A 454 1.68 -27.48 -33.26
N ASP A 455 1.33 -28.19 -34.32
CA ASP A 455 0.22 -29.13 -34.29
C ASP A 455 0.56 -30.36 -33.42
N TRP A 456 -0.44 -30.87 -32.70
CA TRP A 456 -0.31 -32.08 -31.87
C TRP A 456 -0.32 -33.37 -32.69
N ASP A 457 -0.97 -33.36 -33.86
CA ASP A 457 -1.18 -34.57 -34.65
C ASP A 457 0.03 -34.90 -35.55
N GLU A 458 0.42 -33.99 -36.45
CA GLU A 458 1.51 -34.18 -37.41
C GLU A 458 2.85 -33.60 -36.91
N GLY A 459 2.83 -32.72 -35.90
CA GLY A 459 4.03 -32.06 -35.38
C GLY A 459 4.57 -30.92 -36.25
N ILE A 460 3.76 -30.43 -37.20
CA ILE A 460 4.11 -29.36 -38.13
C ILE A 460 3.98 -27.99 -37.45
N MET A 461 4.78 -27.02 -37.89
CA MET A 461 4.70 -25.63 -37.39
C MET A 461 3.40 -24.98 -37.87
N VAL A 462 2.61 -24.45 -36.94
CA VAL A 462 1.32 -23.79 -37.21
C VAL A 462 1.53 -22.29 -37.43
N ARG A 463 2.20 -21.60 -36.50
CA ARG A 463 2.58 -20.19 -36.64
C ARG A 463 3.74 -19.85 -35.70
N LYS A 464 4.65 -18.99 -36.14
CA LYS A 464 5.60 -18.26 -35.29
C LYS A 464 5.04 -16.88 -34.96
N ILE A 465 5.10 -16.50 -33.68
CA ILE A 465 4.66 -15.18 -33.18
C ILE A 465 5.84 -14.57 -32.41
N ASP A 466 6.31 -13.41 -32.86
CA ASP A 466 7.46 -12.70 -32.30
C ASP A 466 7.09 -11.90 -31.03
N VAL A 467 6.63 -12.65 -30.03
CA VAL A 467 6.30 -12.22 -28.68
C VAL A 467 6.82 -13.28 -27.70
N ALA A 468 7.29 -12.85 -26.53
CA ALA A 468 7.81 -13.72 -25.47
C ALA A 468 6.83 -13.85 -24.27
N PRO A 469 5.75 -14.64 -24.37
CA PRO A 469 4.80 -14.82 -23.27
C PRO A 469 5.41 -15.61 -22.12
N ARG A 470 5.25 -15.14 -20.88
CA ARG A 470 5.55 -15.91 -19.66
C ARG A 470 4.63 -17.13 -19.53
N ASP A 471 3.35 -16.96 -19.87
CA ASP A 471 2.32 -18.01 -19.86
C ASP A 471 1.38 -17.87 -21.05
N VAL A 472 0.78 -19.00 -21.46
CA VAL A 472 -0.20 -19.07 -22.54
C VAL A 472 -1.45 -19.78 -22.05
N PHE A 473 -2.61 -19.14 -22.19
CA PHE A 473 -3.90 -19.64 -21.72
C PHE A 473 -4.87 -19.80 -22.90
N TRP A 474 -5.35 -21.02 -23.13
CA TRP A 474 -6.32 -21.34 -24.19
C TRP A 474 -7.74 -21.41 -23.62
N SER A 475 -8.75 -21.04 -24.43
CA SER A 475 -10.15 -21.27 -24.10
C SER A 475 -10.50 -22.77 -24.11
N ASP A 476 -11.56 -23.15 -23.39
CA ASP A 476 -12.06 -24.54 -23.36
C ASP A 476 -12.51 -25.04 -24.76
N ALA A 477 -12.84 -24.12 -25.68
CA ALA A 477 -13.20 -24.42 -27.07
C ALA A 477 -11.98 -24.42 -28.01
N GLY A 478 -10.83 -23.89 -27.59
CA GLY A 478 -9.62 -23.73 -28.41
C GLY A 478 -9.68 -22.61 -29.45
N ASP A 479 -10.73 -21.78 -29.45
CA ASP A 479 -10.96 -20.68 -30.40
C ASP A 479 -10.23 -19.37 -30.04
N LEU A 480 -9.86 -19.21 -28.77
CA LEU A 480 -9.17 -18.03 -28.22
C LEU A 480 -7.94 -18.46 -27.44
N VAL A 481 -6.87 -17.67 -27.55
CA VAL A 481 -5.65 -17.82 -26.76
C VAL A 481 -5.19 -16.47 -26.23
N LEU A 482 -4.70 -16.44 -25.00
CA LEU A 482 -4.10 -15.27 -24.38
C LEU A 482 -2.60 -15.52 -24.16
N LEU A 483 -1.78 -14.60 -24.66
CA LEU A 483 -0.32 -14.56 -24.49
C LEU A 483 0.01 -13.56 -23.37
N ALA A 484 0.28 -14.05 -22.16
CA ALA A 484 0.58 -13.21 -21.00
C ALA A 484 2.08 -12.87 -20.97
N CYS A 485 2.44 -11.61 -21.19
CA CYS A 485 3.83 -11.14 -21.23
C CYS A 485 4.20 -10.44 -19.91
N GLU A 486 5.36 -9.77 -19.86
CA GLU A 486 5.81 -9.07 -18.66
C GLU A 486 5.02 -7.79 -18.37
N GLU A 487 4.70 -6.99 -19.39
CA GLU A 487 4.06 -5.68 -19.26
C GLU A 487 2.64 -5.61 -19.85
N SER A 488 2.34 -6.44 -20.86
CA SER A 488 1.05 -6.52 -21.55
C SER A 488 0.57 -7.96 -21.74
N TYR A 489 -0.65 -8.13 -22.22
CA TYR A 489 -1.13 -9.41 -22.77
C TYR A 489 -1.91 -9.23 -24.07
N TYR A 490 -1.78 -10.22 -24.94
CA TYR A 490 -2.40 -10.24 -26.27
C TYR A 490 -3.45 -11.33 -26.32
N VAL A 491 -4.65 -11.00 -26.78
CA VAL A 491 -5.73 -11.95 -27.05
C VAL A 491 -5.80 -12.20 -28.55
N LEU A 492 -5.63 -13.46 -28.94
CA LEU A 492 -5.67 -13.91 -30.33
C LEU A 492 -6.84 -14.87 -30.53
N ARG A 493 -7.47 -14.81 -31.70
CA ARG A 493 -8.38 -15.84 -32.23
C ARG A 493 -7.57 -16.88 -33.01
N TYR A 494 -7.92 -18.16 -32.87
CA TYR A 494 -7.28 -19.27 -33.58
C TYR A 494 -8.27 -19.94 -34.55
N ASP A 495 -7.90 -20.07 -35.83
CA ASP A 495 -8.71 -20.78 -36.83
C ASP A 495 -8.06 -22.13 -37.21
N ALA A 496 -8.47 -23.17 -36.48
CA ALA A 496 -8.09 -24.55 -36.77
C ALA A 496 -8.54 -25.04 -38.16
N GLY A 497 -9.60 -24.46 -38.72
CA GLY A 497 -10.10 -24.76 -40.06
C GLY A 497 -9.19 -24.19 -41.16
N ALA A 498 -8.72 -22.95 -40.98
CA ALA A 498 -7.71 -22.35 -41.85
C ALA A 498 -6.40 -23.15 -41.83
N VAL A 499 -5.95 -23.59 -40.65
CA VAL A 499 -4.76 -24.45 -40.48
C VAL A 499 -4.93 -25.79 -41.20
N ALA A 500 -6.03 -26.51 -40.97
CA ALA A 500 -6.31 -27.78 -41.65
C ALA A 500 -6.39 -27.61 -43.17
N ALA A 501 -6.99 -26.52 -43.65
CA ALA A 501 -7.05 -26.20 -45.08
C ALA A 501 -5.69 -25.79 -45.67
N ALA A 502 -4.77 -25.20 -44.90
CA ALA A 502 -3.41 -24.89 -45.33
C ALA A 502 -2.54 -26.16 -45.40
N LEU A 503 -2.59 -27.01 -44.37
CA LEU A 503 -1.95 -28.34 -44.33
C LEU A 503 -2.38 -29.20 -45.52
N ALA A 504 -3.68 -29.33 -45.78
CA ALA A 504 -4.21 -30.08 -46.91
C ALA A 504 -3.81 -29.54 -48.29
N ARG A 505 -3.33 -28.30 -48.38
CA ARG A 505 -2.79 -27.67 -49.60
C ARG A 505 -1.25 -27.67 -49.66
N GLY A 506 -0.56 -28.13 -48.61
CA GLY A 506 0.89 -28.02 -48.47
C GLY A 506 1.39 -26.57 -48.38
N ALA A 507 0.50 -25.62 -48.03
CA ALA A 507 0.75 -24.19 -48.04
C ALA A 507 1.10 -23.68 -46.62
N VAL A 508 2.19 -24.22 -46.06
CA VAL A 508 2.74 -23.85 -44.76
C VAL A 508 4.14 -23.28 -44.98
N ASP A 509 4.39 -22.06 -44.52
CA ASP A 509 5.72 -21.47 -44.59
C ASP A 509 6.67 -22.13 -43.58
N ALA A 510 7.94 -22.33 -43.95
CA ALA A 510 8.93 -23.01 -43.12
C ALA A 510 9.53 -22.13 -42.02
N GLU A 511 9.46 -20.80 -42.14
CA GLU A 511 9.98 -19.84 -41.16
C GLU A 511 8.86 -19.22 -40.32
N GLU A 512 7.68 -18.96 -40.90
CA GLU A 512 6.55 -18.37 -40.17
C GLU A 512 5.31 -19.27 -39.94
N GLY A 513 5.13 -20.37 -40.68
CA GLY A 513 3.92 -21.20 -40.64
C GLY A 513 2.77 -20.67 -41.50
N VAL A 514 1.55 -20.68 -40.97
CA VAL A 514 0.30 -20.29 -41.64
C VAL A 514 -0.18 -18.95 -41.09
N GLU A 515 -0.07 -17.87 -41.87
CA GLU A 515 -0.46 -16.52 -41.46
C GLU A 515 -1.90 -16.46 -40.93
N ALA A 516 -2.87 -17.00 -41.69
CA ALA A 516 -4.29 -17.03 -41.34
C ALA A 516 -4.67 -17.97 -40.17
N ALA A 517 -3.69 -18.54 -39.45
CA ALA A 517 -3.96 -19.37 -38.27
C ALA A 517 -4.36 -18.54 -37.04
N PHE A 518 -3.83 -17.31 -36.90
CA PHE A 518 -4.05 -16.45 -35.75
C PHE A 518 -4.39 -15.02 -36.15
N GLU A 519 -5.30 -14.40 -35.40
CA GLU A 519 -5.75 -13.01 -35.60
C GLU A 519 -5.74 -12.27 -34.26
N LEU A 520 -5.21 -11.05 -34.24
CA LEU A 520 -5.18 -10.22 -33.02
C LEU A 520 -6.57 -9.63 -32.75
N VAL A 521 -7.17 -10.02 -31.61
CA VAL A 521 -8.47 -9.52 -31.15
C VAL A 521 -8.30 -8.28 -30.27
N GLY A 522 -7.22 -8.22 -29.48
CA GLY A 522 -6.90 -7.07 -28.67
C GLY A 522 -5.58 -7.20 -27.90
N GLU A 523 -5.00 -6.05 -27.57
CA GLU A 523 -3.86 -5.89 -26.68
C GLU A 523 -4.32 -5.13 -25.43
N VAL A 524 -3.83 -5.53 -24.25
CA VAL A 524 -4.11 -4.85 -22.98
C VAL A 524 -2.81 -4.67 -22.19
N ALA A 525 -2.56 -3.44 -21.73
CA ALA A 525 -1.48 -3.15 -20.81
C ALA A 525 -1.83 -3.64 -19.38
N GLY A 526 -0.89 -4.34 -18.74
CA GLY A 526 -1.06 -4.90 -17.40
C GLY A 526 -0.60 -6.36 -17.32
N ARG A 527 -0.04 -6.74 -16.16
CA ARG A 527 0.58 -8.05 -15.96
C ARG A 527 -0.40 -9.07 -15.37
N VAL A 528 -0.63 -10.15 -16.10
CA VAL A 528 -1.42 -11.32 -15.67
C VAL A 528 -0.57 -12.21 -14.75
N ARG A 529 -1.02 -12.43 -13.51
CA ARG A 529 -0.34 -13.33 -12.55
C ARG A 529 -0.77 -14.78 -12.74
N THR A 530 -2.08 -15.02 -12.77
CA THR A 530 -2.74 -16.31 -13.05
C THR A 530 -4.13 -16.03 -13.61
N GLY A 531 -4.64 -16.86 -14.52
CA GLY A 531 -6.01 -16.71 -15.04
C GLY A 531 -6.55 -17.97 -15.69
N GLN A 532 -7.84 -17.94 -16.04
CA GLN A 532 -8.54 -18.99 -16.78
C GLN A 532 -9.63 -18.35 -17.66
N TRP A 533 -9.84 -18.92 -18.85
CA TRP A 533 -11.01 -18.62 -19.67
C TRP A 533 -12.30 -19.21 -19.08
N VAL A 534 -13.40 -18.48 -19.20
CA VAL A 534 -14.76 -18.93 -18.91
C VAL A 534 -15.64 -18.51 -20.09
N GLY A 535 -15.84 -19.43 -21.04
CA GLY A 535 -16.35 -19.08 -22.35
C GLY A 535 -15.41 -18.12 -23.08
N ALA A 536 -15.92 -16.97 -23.50
CA ALA A 536 -15.14 -15.92 -24.18
C ALA A 536 -14.65 -14.80 -23.25
N CYS A 537 -14.84 -14.94 -21.94
CA CYS A 537 -14.28 -14.03 -20.93
C CYS A 537 -13.01 -14.63 -20.33
N PHE A 538 -11.98 -13.83 -20.07
CA PHE A 538 -10.77 -14.29 -19.38
C PHE A 538 -10.71 -13.71 -17.97
N LEU A 539 -10.90 -14.54 -16.94
CA LEU A 539 -10.74 -14.18 -15.52
C LEU A 539 -9.25 -14.25 -15.15
N TYR A 540 -8.73 -13.24 -14.44
CA TYR A 540 -7.34 -13.25 -13.98
C TYR A 540 -7.10 -12.45 -12.69
N THR A 541 -6.03 -12.82 -11.97
CA THR A 541 -5.43 -11.96 -10.94
C THR A 541 -4.32 -11.12 -11.55
N SER A 542 -4.29 -9.85 -11.18
CA SER A 542 -3.23 -8.90 -11.54
C SER A 542 -2.16 -8.80 -10.45
N ASP A 543 -0.97 -8.31 -10.81
CA ASP A 543 0.09 -8.03 -9.81
C ASP A 543 -0.31 -6.90 -8.83
N ALA A 544 -1.28 -6.05 -9.19
CA ALA A 544 -1.83 -4.98 -8.34
C ALA A 544 -2.90 -5.47 -7.33
N GLY A 545 -3.03 -6.78 -7.09
CA GLY A 545 -3.98 -7.32 -6.12
C GLY A 545 -5.45 -7.18 -6.55
N ARG A 546 -5.76 -7.16 -7.84
CA ARG A 546 -7.14 -7.15 -8.35
C ARG A 546 -7.49 -8.48 -9.01
N LEU A 547 -8.69 -8.99 -8.73
CA LEU A 547 -9.36 -10.01 -9.53
C LEU A 547 -10.17 -9.28 -10.61
N SER A 548 -9.74 -9.42 -11.85
CA SER A 548 -10.29 -8.72 -13.01
C SER A 548 -10.69 -9.73 -14.09
N TYR A 549 -11.49 -9.30 -15.05
CA TYR A 549 -11.85 -10.10 -16.21
C TYR A 549 -11.88 -9.26 -17.48
N TYR A 550 -11.44 -9.86 -18.57
CA TYR A 550 -11.45 -9.28 -19.91
C TYR A 550 -12.67 -9.75 -20.70
N VAL A 551 -13.39 -8.79 -21.32
CA VAL A 551 -14.54 -9.05 -22.20
C VAL A 551 -14.42 -8.17 -23.46
N GLY A 552 -14.14 -8.79 -24.60
CA GLY A 552 -14.29 -8.18 -25.93
C GLY A 552 -13.51 -6.87 -26.20
N GLY A 553 -12.47 -6.58 -25.42
CA GLY A 553 -11.68 -5.35 -25.51
C GLY A 553 -11.51 -4.64 -24.16
N GLU A 554 -12.50 -4.75 -23.27
CA GLU A 554 -12.49 -4.08 -21.97
C GLU A 554 -11.99 -4.97 -20.84
N VAL A 555 -11.48 -4.34 -19.78
CA VAL A 555 -11.14 -4.97 -18.51
C VAL A 555 -12.06 -4.43 -17.43
N MET A 556 -12.79 -5.34 -16.77
CA MET A 556 -13.59 -5.03 -15.60
C MET A 556 -12.96 -5.64 -14.35
N THR A 557 -13.01 -4.92 -13.22
CA THR A 557 -12.53 -5.43 -11.93
C THR A 557 -13.72 -5.96 -11.14
N LEU A 558 -13.61 -7.21 -10.66
CA LEU A 558 -14.64 -7.86 -9.86
C LEU A 558 -14.43 -7.59 -8.37
N CYS A 559 -13.19 -7.66 -7.88
CA CYS A 559 -12.83 -7.25 -6.53
C CYS A 559 -11.35 -6.87 -6.40
N HIS A 560 -11.05 -6.14 -5.33
CA HIS A 560 -9.69 -6.01 -4.79
C HIS A 560 -9.43 -7.17 -3.81
N LEU A 561 -8.17 -7.59 -3.70
CA LEU A 561 -7.70 -8.73 -2.90
C LEU A 561 -6.68 -8.23 -1.87
N ASP A 562 -6.94 -8.45 -0.59
CA ASP A 562 -6.11 -7.94 0.52
C ASP A 562 -4.67 -8.48 0.50
N HIS A 563 -4.47 -9.64 -0.13
CA HIS A 563 -3.18 -10.31 -0.27
C HIS A 563 -3.06 -11.00 -1.64
N PRO A 564 -1.83 -11.24 -2.14
CA PRO A 564 -1.60 -11.87 -3.44
C PRO A 564 -2.08 -13.33 -3.49
N MET A 565 -3.30 -13.52 -3.99
CA MET A 565 -3.89 -14.82 -4.30
C MET A 565 -3.58 -15.29 -5.73
N TYR A 566 -3.68 -16.60 -5.95
CA TYR A 566 -3.48 -17.27 -7.22
C TYR A 566 -4.73 -18.05 -7.60
N MET A 567 -5.12 -18.02 -8.88
CA MET A 567 -6.34 -18.69 -9.33
C MET A 567 -6.17 -20.21 -9.40
N LEU A 568 -7.06 -20.95 -8.74
CA LEU A 568 -7.15 -22.42 -8.86
C LEU A 568 -7.98 -22.82 -10.09
N GLY A 569 -9.05 -22.07 -10.35
CA GLY A 569 -9.93 -22.22 -11.50
C GLY A 569 -11.40 -21.91 -11.19
N TYR A 570 -12.24 -22.04 -12.21
CA TYR A 570 -13.68 -21.79 -12.16
C TYR A 570 -14.50 -23.10 -12.09
N LEU A 571 -15.61 -23.11 -11.33
CA LEU A 571 -16.57 -24.23 -11.29
C LEU A 571 -17.95 -23.80 -11.84
N PRO A 572 -18.27 -24.12 -13.13
CA PRO A 572 -19.53 -23.75 -13.78
C PRO A 572 -20.83 -24.24 -13.12
N LYS A 573 -20.75 -25.20 -12.19
CA LYS A 573 -21.93 -25.76 -11.50
C LYS A 573 -22.29 -25.00 -10.22
N GLU A 574 -21.45 -24.06 -9.81
CA GLU A 574 -21.55 -23.34 -8.53
C GLU A 574 -21.42 -21.82 -8.73
N ASP A 575 -21.32 -21.36 -9.98
CA ASP A 575 -21.11 -19.96 -10.38
C ASP A 575 -20.03 -19.27 -9.53
N ARG A 576 -18.90 -19.95 -9.31
CA ARG A 576 -17.81 -19.49 -8.42
C ARG A 576 -16.42 -19.73 -9.01
N VAL A 577 -15.56 -18.73 -8.86
CA VAL A 577 -14.11 -18.84 -9.07
C VAL A 577 -13.41 -19.09 -7.73
N TYR A 578 -12.42 -19.99 -7.74
CA TYR A 578 -11.66 -20.37 -6.57
C TYR A 578 -10.22 -19.88 -6.67
N LEU A 579 -9.72 -19.32 -5.57
CA LEU A 579 -8.36 -18.83 -5.43
C LEU A 579 -7.66 -19.47 -4.22
N MET A 580 -6.34 -19.50 -4.24
CA MET A 580 -5.49 -19.98 -3.17
C MET A 580 -4.42 -18.94 -2.82
N ASP A 581 -4.19 -18.69 -1.54
CA ASP A 581 -3.12 -17.82 -1.05
C ASP A 581 -1.76 -18.56 -0.95
N LYS A 582 -0.73 -17.90 -0.41
CA LYS A 582 0.57 -18.54 -0.13
C LYS A 582 0.53 -19.53 1.05
N ALA A 583 -0.42 -19.41 1.97
CA ALA A 583 -0.61 -20.29 3.13
C ALA A 583 -1.49 -21.53 2.81
N LYS A 584 -1.99 -21.63 1.57
CA LYS A 584 -2.96 -22.63 1.07
C LYS A 584 -4.36 -22.50 1.69
N GLY A 585 -4.71 -21.32 2.21
CA GLY A 585 -6.10 -20.90 2.39
C GLY A 585 -6.79 -20.84 1.02
N ILE A 586 -8.01 -21.37 0.94
CA ILE A 586 -8.82 -21.38 -0.27
C ILE A 586 -9.98 -20.40 -0.11
N TYR A 587 -10.17 -19.56 -1.11
CA TYR A 587 -11.12 -18.46 -1.15
C TYR A 587 -12.06 -18.67 -2.35
N SER A 588 -13.28 -18.13 -2.29
CA SER A 588 -14.19 -18.15 -3.44
C SER A 588 -14.90 -16.82 -3.63
N TYR A 589 -15.17 -16.49 -4.90
CA TYR A 589 -15.96 -15.34 -5.32
C TYR A 589 -17.00 -15.81 -6.33
N LYS A 590 -18.22 -15.28 -6.25
CA LYS A 590 -19.35 -15.57 -7.14
C LYS A 590 -19.12 -14.88 -8.48
N VAL A 591 -19.17 -15.66 -9.55
CA VAL A 591 -19.05 -15.20 -10.94
C VAL A 591 -20.07 -15.98 -11.76
N LEU A 592 -21.20 -15.33 -12.05
CA LEU A 592 -22.33 -15.93 -12.78
C LEU A 592 -21.98 -16.14 -14.26
N GLN A 593 -22.03 -17.39 -14.73
CA GLN A 593 -21.76 -17.71 -16.13
C GLN A 593 -22.75 -17.01 -17.07
N SER A 594 -24.03 -16.92 -16.67
CA SER A 594 -25.07 -16.21 -17.42
C SER A 594 -24.79 -14.71 -17.56
N TYR A 595 -24.22 -14.08 -16.53
CA TYR A 595 -23.83 -12.67 -16.57
C TYR A 595 -22.63 -12.44 -17.51
N LEU A 596 -21.57 -13.26 -17.40
CA LEU A 596 -20.43 -13.19 -18.32
C LEU A 596 -20.83 -13.42 -19.79
N GLN A 597 -21.75 -14.36 -20.05
CA GLN A 597 -22.30 -14.61 -21.37
C GLN A 597 -23.17 -13.46 -21.88
N TYR A 598 -23.96 -12.83 -21.01
CA TYR A 598 -24.74 -11.63 -21.33
C TYR A 598 -23.83 -10.46 -21.73
N GLN A 599 -22.78 -10.17 -20.93
CA GLN A 599 -21.80 -9.14 -21.25
C GLN A 599 -21.10 -9.42 -22.60
N THR A 600 -20.72 -10.68 -22.84
CA THR A 600 -20.14 -11.11 -24.12
C THR A 600 -21.09 -10.83 -25.31
N ALA A 601 -22.38 -11.10 -25.15
CA ALA A 601 -23.38 -10.87 -26.20
C ALA A 601 -23.58 -9.36 -26.48
N VAL A 602 -23.67 -8.53 -25.43
CA VAL A 602 -23.80 -7.06 -25.56
C VAL A 602 -22.58 -6.43 -26.25
N VAL A 603 -21.35 -6.80 -25.88
CA VAL A 603 -20.14 -6.27 -26.55
C VAL A 603 -20.06 -6.72 -28.02
N ARG A 604 -20.59 -7.92 -28.34
CA ARG A 604 -20.79 -8.40 -29.72
C ARG A 604 -22.00 -7.77 -30.44
N LYS A 605 -22.79 -6.94 -29.76
CA LYS A 605 -24.03 -6.29 -30.22
C LYS A 605 -25.12 -7.29 -30.63
N ASP A 606 -25.11 -8.48 -30.02
CA ASP A 606 -26.14 -9.51 -30.16
C ASP A 606 -27.17 -9.38 -29.02
N PHE A 607 -28.08 -8.42 -29.20
CA PHE A 607 -29.14 -8.14 -28.25
C PHE A 607 -30.22 -9.24 -28.20
N GLU A 608 -30.34 -10.09 -29.23
CA GLU A 608 -31.29 -11.20 -29.22
C GLU A 608 -30.80 -12.31 -28.26
N ALA A 609 -29.52 -12.71 -28.36
CA ALA A 609 -28.90 -13.62 -27.40
C ALA A 609 -28.85 -13.03 -25.99
N ALA A 610 -28.52 -11.74 -25.85
CA ALA A 610 -28.49 -11.08 -24.54
C ALA A 610 -29.88 -11.10 -23.86
N ASN A 611 -30.94 -10.72 -24.56
CA ASN A 611 -32.30 -10.74 -24.01
C ASN A 611 -32.82 -12.15 -23.72
N ALA A 612 -32.38 -13.17 -24.47
CA ALA A 612 -32.67 -14.58 -24.15
C ALA A 612 -31.97 -15.07 -22.86
N LEU A 613 -30.79 -14.51 -22.53
CA LEU A 613 -30.04 -14.84 -21.32
C LEU A 613 -30.53 -14.09 -20.07
N LEU A 614 -31.05 -12.87 -20.22
CA LEU A 614 -31.45 -12.00 -19.10
C LEU A 614 -32.34 -12.68 -18.03
N PRO A 615 -33.35 -13.52 -18.36
CA PRO A 615 -34.17 -14.20 -17.35
C PRO A 615 -33.44 -15.26 -16.51
N SER A 616 -32.22 -15.65 -16.89
CA SER A 616 -31.36 -16.57 -16.12
C SER A 616 -30.44 -15.85 -15.13
N ILE A 617 -30.41 -14.51 -15.15
CA ILE A 617 -29.64 -13.69 -14.22
C ILE A 617 -30.52 -13.40 -12.98
N PRO A 618 -30.01 -13.53 -11.75
CA PRO A 618 -30.77 -13.19 -10.55
C PRO A 618 -31.17 -11.71 -10.51
N ALA A 619 -32.38 -11.42 -10.03
CA ALA A 619 -32.92 -10.05 -9.94
C ALA A 619 -32.06 -9.07 -9.11
N SER A 620 -31.19 -9.58 -8.23
CA SER A 620 -30.19 -8.81 -7.47
C SER A 620 -29.13 -8.16 -8.37
N GLU A 621 -28.73 -8.83 -9.46
CA GLU A 621 -27.64 -8.37 -10.32
C GLU A 621 -28.13 -7.37 -11.39
N TYR A 622 -29.44 -7.13 -11.49
CA TYR A 622 -30.01 -6.28 -12.56
C TYR A 622 -29.46 -4.84 -12.53
N THR A 623 -29.09 -4.32 -11.36
CA THR A 623 -28.43 -3.01 -11.25
C THR A 623 -26.99 -3.04 -11.80
N ALA A 624 -26.27 -4.16 -11.65
CA ALA A 624 -24.95 -4.35 -12.26
C ALA A 624 -25.06 -4.51 -13.79
N VAL A 625 -26.05 -5.27 -14.28
CA VAL A 625 -26.39 -5.35 -15.71
C VAL A 625 -26.71 -3.96 -16.28
N ALA A 626 -27.50 -3.16 -15.56
CA ALA A 626 -27.86 -1.82 -16.02
C ALA A 626 -26.66 -0.86 -16.07
N ARG A 627 -25.80 -0.84 -15.04
CA ARG A 627 -24.58 0.00 -15.04
C ARG A 627 -23.55 -0.46 -16.09
N PHE A 628 -23.54 -1.75 -16.42
CA PHE A 628 -22.76 -2.28 -17.54
C PHE A 628 -23.32 -1.80 -18.91
N LEU A 629 -24.64 -1.86 -19.12
CA LEU A 629 -25.28 -1.32 -20.33
C LEU A 629 -25.03 0.19 -20.47
N GLU A 630 -25.11 0.93 -19.36
CA GLU A 630 -24.81 2.36 -19.28
C GLU A 630 -23.35 2.67 -19.66
N SER A 631 -22.37 1.92 -19.14
CA SER A 631 -20.96 2.13 -19.50
C SER A 631 -20.65 1.77 -20.96
N GLN A 632 -21.42 0.85 -21.56
CA GLN A 632 -21.43 0.57 -23.00
C GLN A 632 -22.21 1.63 -23.83
N GLY A 633 -22.87 2.60 -23.19
CA GLY A 633 -23.66 3.66 -23.83
C GLY A 633 -25.11 3.28 -24.14
N PHE A 634 -25.56 2.06 -23.86
CA PHE A 634 -26.92 1.56 -24.12
C PHE A 634 -27.92 2.00 -23.03
N LYS A 635 -27.99 3.32 -22.79
CA LYS A 635 -28.77 3.92 -21.68
C LYS A 635 -30.26 3.59 -21.71
N GLU A 636 -30.88 3.40 -22.88
CA GLU A 636 -32.29 2.99 -22.98
C GLU A 636 -32.53 1.57 -22.46
N GLU A 637 -31.61 0.64 -22.74
CA GLU A 637 -31.69 -0.74 -22.25
C GLU A 637 -31.33 -0.80 -20.76
N ALA A 638 -30.34 -0.01 -20.33
CA ALA A 638 -30.01 0.17 -18.92
C ALA A 638 -31.25 0.60 -18.10
N LEU A 639 -32.03 1.56 -18.61
CA LEU A 639 -33.25 2.04 -17.96
C LEU A 639 -34.37 0.98 -17.91
N ALA A 640 -34.42 0.09 -18.91
CA ALA A 640 -35.38 -1.02 -18.95
C ALA A 640 -35.02 -2.14 -17.96
N VAL A 641 -33.72 -2.43 -17.77
CA VAL A 641 -33.23 -3.47 -16.86
C VAL A 641 -33.10 -2.99 -15.41
N SER A 642 -32.71 -1.73 -15.19
CA SER A 642 -32.46 -1.20 -13.84
C SER A 642 -33.69 -1.28 -12.94
N ARG A 643 -33.49 -1.74 -11.70
CA ARG A 643 -34.52 -1.80 -10.64
C ARG A 643 -34.31 -0.76 -9.53
N ASP A 644 -33.14 -0.13 -9.51
CA ASP A 644 -32.73 0.90 -8.58
C ASP A 644 -33.40 2.23 -8.97
N PRO A 645 -34.25 2.83 -8.11
CA PRO A 645 -35.02 4.03 -8.47
C PRO A 645 -34.14 5.24 -8.77
N ASP A 646 -32.99 5.35 -8.10
CA ASP A 646 -32.06 6.47 -8.27
C ASP A 646 -31.32 6.36 -9.59
N HIS A 647 -30.77 5.19 -9.87
CA HIS A 647 -30.14 4.90 -11.16
C HIS A 647 -31.13 5.04 -12.34
N ARG A 648 -32.41 4.69 -12.12
CA ARG A 648 -33.48 4.93 -13.12
C ARG A 648 -33.80 6.42 -13.27
N PHE A 649 -33.71 7.22 -12.21
CA PHE A 649 -33.91 8.67 -12.26
C PHE A 649 -32.76 9.34 -13.03
N ASP A 650 -31.51 8.97 -12.75
CA ASP A 650 -30.33 9.44 -13.48
C ASP A 650 -30.44 9.15 -14.98
N LEU A 651 -30.67 7.89 -15.36
CA LEU A 651 -30.86 7.47 -16.75
C LEU A 651 -32.07 8.14 -17.41
N ALA A 652 -33.17 8.38 -16.68
CA ALA A 652 -34.33 9.09 -17.22
C ALA A 652 -34.03 10.57 -17.48
N CYS A 653 -33.27 11.22 -16.60
CA CYS A 653 -32.80 12.59 -16.78
C CYS A 653 -31.87 12.72 -18.00
N GLU A 654 -30.89 11.82 -18.15
CA GLU A 654 -29.95 11.85 -19.28
C GLU A 654 -30.60 11.50 -20.63
N LEU A 655 -31.73 10.78 -20.62
CA LEU A 655 -32.50 10.43 -21.82
C LEU A 655 -33.61 11.45 -22.15
N GLY A 656 -33.73 12.56 -21.42
CA GLY A 656 -34.83 13.54 -21.61
C GLY A 656 -36.22 12.98 -21.28
N LYS A 657 -36.31 11.92 -20.48
CA LYS A 657 -37.58 11.23 -20.15
C LYS A 657 -38.23 11.86 -18.91
N LEU A 658 -38.45 13.18 -18.97
CA LEU A 658 -38.91 14.00 -17.83
C LEU A 658 -40.17 13.45 -17.15
N ALA A 659 -41.12 12.89 -17.91
CA ALA A 659 -42.32 12.28 -17.35
C ALA A 659 -42.01 11.09 -16.42
N LEU A 660 -41.06 10.22 -16.81
CA LEU A 660 -40.63 9.08 -15.99
C LEU A 660 -39.78 9.55 -14.79
N ALA A 661 -38.88 10.52 -15.00
CA ALA A 661 -38.09 11.11 -13.92
C ALA A 661 -39.01 11.72 -12.84
N ARG A 662 -40.07 12.42 -13.26
CA ARG A 662 -41.14 12.91 -12.37
C ARG A 662 -41.89 11.78 -11.69
N GLU A 663 -42.32 10.73 -12.40
CA GLU A 663 -43.04 9.59 -11.80
C GLU A 663 -42.21 8.88 -10.72
N LEU A 664 -40.88 8.82 -10.89
CA LEU A 664 -39.96 8.29 -9.88
C LEU A 664 -39.88 9.18 -8.63
N LEU A 665 -39.79 10.51 -8.78
CA LEU A 665 -39.78 11.42 -7.63
C LEU A 665 -41.16 11.53 -6.94
N ASP A 666 -42.25 11.46 -7.70
CA ASP A 666 -43.64 11.40 -7.17
C ASP A 666 -43.95 10.05 -6.47
N ALA A 667 -43.08 9.05 -6.60
CA ALA A 667 -43.18 7.74 -5.92
C ALA A 667 -42.32 7.61 -4.65
N ILE A 668 -41.53 8.64 -4.28
CA ILE A 668 -40.72 8.66 -3.06
C ILE A 668 -41.63 8.53 -1.81
N PRO A 669 -41.23 7.82 -0.74
CA PRO A 669 -42.00 7.72 0.50
C PRO A 669 -42.14 9.08 1.23
N PRO A 670 -43.29 9.37 1.88
CA PRO A 670 -43.52 10.61 2.64
C PRO A 670 -42.47 10.97 3.71
N ALA A 671 -41.66 10.02 4.17
CA ALA A 671 -40.59 10.25 5.14
C ALA A 671 -39.29 10.81 4.54
N GLU A 672 -39.13 10.75 3.21
CA GLU A 672 -37.87 11.04 2.51
C GLU A 672 -37.92 12.33 1.67
N TYR A 673 -39.09 12.97 1.55
CA TYR A 673 -39.28 14.21 0.75
C TYR A 673 -38.42 15.39 1.22
N ASP A 674 -38.22 15.55 2.53
CA ASP A 674 -37.45 16.67 3.11
C ASP A 674 -35.95 16.36 3.26
N THR A 675 -35.44 15.29 2.64
CA THR A 675 -33.99 15.01 2.63
C THR A 675 -33.23 15.96 1.70
N LEU A 676 -31.93 16.13 1.92
CA LEU A 676 -31.09 16.94 1.03
C LEU A 676 -30.99 16.31 -0.38
N ASP A 677 -31.03 14.98 -0.46
CA ASP A 677 -30.93 14.20 -1.69
C ASP A 677 -32.19 14.27 -2.55
N SER A 678 -33.39 14.16 -1.95
CA SER A 678 -34.64 14.43 -2.69
C SER A 678 -34.68 15.86 -3.21
N GLN A 679 -34.21 16.85 -2.43
CA GLN A 679 -34.16 18.26 -2.85
C GLN A 679 -33.20 18.50 -4.03
N THR A 680 -32.01 17.89 -4.05
CA THR A 680 -31.09 18.00 -5.21
C THR A 680 -31.62 17.28 -6.44
N LYS A 681 -32.28 16.12 -6.28
CA LYS A 681 -32.97 15.41 -7.38
C LYS A 681 -34.12 16.25 -7.95
N TRP A 682 -34.99 16.82 -7.11
CA TRP A 682 -36.03 17.76 -7.55
C TRP A 682 -35.44 18.98 -8.28
N LYS A 683 -34.34 19.54 -7.79
CA LYS A 683 -33.68 20.67 -8.46
C LYS A 683 -33.14 20.30 -9.84
N ARG A 684 -32.42 19.18 -9.96
CA ARG A 684 -31.88 18.69 -11.25
C ARG A 684 -33.00 18.41 -12.27
N LEU A 685 -34.14 17.88 -11.83
CA LEU A 685 -35.33 17.74 -12.69
C LEU A 685 -35.89 19.11 -13.10
N GLY A 686 -35.88 20.10 -12.21
CA GLY A 686 -36.27 21.48 -12.49
C GLY A 686 -35.37 22.18 -13.52
N ASP A 687 -34.05 22.04 -13.39
CA ASP A 687 -33.09 22.61 -14.34
C ASP A 687 -33.24 22.00 -15.75
N LEU A 688 -33.50 20.68 -15.83
CA LEU A 688 -33.82 19.99 -17.08
C LEU A 688 -35.17 20.43 -17.66
N ALA A 689 -36.22 20.49 -16.84
CA ALA A 689 -37.54 20.96 -17.25
C ALA A 689 -37.53 22.42 -17.75
N LEU A 690 -36.66 23.26 -17.19
CA LEU A 690 -36.43 24.64 -17.65
C LEU A 690 -35.79 24.65 -19.06
N SER A 691 -34.88 23.72 -19.35
CA SER A 691 -34.29 23.58 -20.69
C SER A 691 -35.31 23.13 -21.76
N GLU A 692 -36.29 22.31 -21.38
CA GLU A 692 -37.43 21.91 -22.23
C GLU A 692 -38.61 22.90 -22.19
N CYS A 693 -38.50 24.00 -21.43
CA CYS A 693 -39.52 25.02 -21.22
C CYS A 693 -40.84 24.56 -20.56
N ASP A 694 -40.87 23.45 -19.82
CA ASP A 694 -42.04 23.07 -19.00
C ASP A 694 -42.09 23.88 -17.70
N MET A 695 -42.57 25.12 -17.82
CA MET A 695 -42.68 26.07 -16.71
C MET A 695 -43.56 25.55 -15.54
N ALA A 696 -44.49 24.63 -15.80
CA ALA A 696 -45.36 24.07 -14.76
C ALA A 696 -44.64 22.95 -13.97
N LEU A 697 -43.79 22.17 -14.63
CA LEU A 697 -42.89 21.24 -13.95
C LEU A 697 -41.79 22.00 -13.18
N VAL A 698 -41.24 23.09 -13.74
CA VAL A 698 -40.28 23.97 -13.03
C VAL A 698 -40.89 24.55 -11.74
N GLU A 699 -42.13 25.05 -11.78
CA GLU A 699 -42.82 25.57 -10.58
C GLU A 699 -42.90 24.50 -9.47
N LYS A 700 -43.29 23.27 -9.83
CA LYS A 700 -43.35 22.14 -8.90
C LYS A 700 -41.96 21.73 -8.38
N CYS A 701 -40.96 21.66 -9.26
CA CYS A 701 -39.61 21.26 -8.89
C CYS A 701 -38.94 22.28 -7.96
N ALA A 702 -39.11 23.57 -8.21
CA ALA A 702 -38.58 24.65 -7.37
C ALA A 702 -39.27 24.69 -5.99
N ALA A 703 -40.57 24.40 -5.91
CA ALA A 703 -41.29 24.23 -4.65
C ALA A 703 -40.78 23.01 -3.85
N ASN A 704 -40.67 21.85 -4.49
CA ASN A 704 -40.24 20.60 -3.83
C ASN A 704 -38.75 20.58 -3.44
N SER A 705 -37.89 21.32 -4.14
CA SER A 705 -36.46 21.47 -3.81
C SER A 705 -36.16 22.61 -2.83
N GLY A 706 -37.17 23.40 -2.43
CA GLY A 706 -36.99 24.56 -1.57
C GLY A 706 -36.23 25.72 -2.23
N ASP A 707 -36.12 25.76 -3.57
CA ASP A 707 -35.45 26.85 -4.28
C ASP A 707 -36.36 28.09 -4.37
N LEU A 708 -36.43 28.80 -3.24
CA LEU A 708 -37.15 30.06 -3.11
C LEU A 708 -36.57 31.17 -4.02
N GLY A 709 -35.34 31.01 -4.53
CA GLY A 709 -34.73 31.91 -5.51
C GLY A 709 -35.26 31.66 -6.92
N GLY A 710 -35.30 30.39 -7.33
CA GLY A 710 -35.95 29.93 -8.57
C GLY A 710 -37.43 30.30 -8.61
N LEU A 711 -38.17 30.08 -7.51
CA LEU A 711 -39.56 30.53 -7.39
C LEU A 711 -39.71 32.06 -7.47
N LEU A 712 -38.81 32.84 -6.87
CA LEU A 712 -38.86 34.30 -6.97
C LEU A 712 -38.68 34.76 -8.43
N LEU A 713 -37.71 34.20 -9.14
CA LEU A 713 -37.48 34.49 -10.55
C LEU A 713 -38.69 34.07 -11.40
N LEU A 714 -39.18 32.84 -11.25
CA LEU A 714 -40.32 32.32 -12.00
C LEU A 714 -41.60 33.13 -11.77
N HIS A 715 -41.98 33.37 -10.51
CA HIS A 715 -43.22 34.09 -10.19
C HIS A 715 -43.15 35.57 -10.54
N SER A 716 -41.99 36.22 -10.41
CA SER A 716 -41.83 37.62 -10.83
C SER A 716 -41.84 37.77 -12.36
N SER A 717 -41.16 36.89 -13.10
CA SER A 717 -41.15 36.88 -14.57
C SER A 717 -42.52 36.53 -15.19
N THR A 718 -43.30 35.67 -14.53
CA THR A 718 -44.67 35.32 -14.97
C THR A 718 -45.76 36.26 -14.45
N GLY A 719 -45.43 37.16 -13.50
CA GLY A 719 -46.41 38.02 -12.83
C GLY A 719 -47.38 37.27 -11.91
N ASN A 720 -47.02 36.07 -11.43
CA ASN A 720 -47.85 35.25 -10.57
C ASN A 720 -47.93 35.83 -9.14
N ALA A 721 -48.84 36.79 -8.95
CA ALA A 721 -49.08 37.44 -7.65
C ALA A 721 -49.58 36.49 -6.55
N ALA A 722 -50.17 35.34 -6.89
CA ALA A 722 -50.54 34.32 -5.92
C ALA A 722 -49.31 33.52 -5.46
N GLY A 723 -48.47 33.11 -6.41
CA GLY A 723 -47.18 32.45 -6.14
C GLY A 723 -46.24 33.33 -5.31
N LEU A 724 -46.08 34.62 -5.67
CA LEU A 724 -45.32 35.58 -4.85
C LEU A 724 -45.85 35.70 -3.40
N ALA A 725 -47.17 35.59 -3.20
CA ALA A 725 -47.77 35.69 -1.87
C ALA A 725 -47.57 34.43 -1.02
N ALA A 726 -47.56 33.25 -1.64
CA ALA A 726 -47.16 32.00 -0.99
C ALA A 726 -45.66 32.01 -0.65
N LEU A 727 -44.82 32.33 -1.65
CA LEU A 727 -43.37 32.45 -1.53
C LEU A 727 -42.95 33.43 -0.41
N ALA A 728 -43.65 34.56 -0.25
CA ALA A 728 -43.41 35.48 0.85
C ALA A 728 -43.63 34.83 2.23
N ALA A 729 -44.68 34.02 2.38
CA ALA A 729 -44.98 33.30 3.62
C ALA A 729 -43.98 32.16 3.87
N ASP A 730 -43.57 31.44 2.83
CA ASP A 730 -42.61 30.33 2.94
C ASP A 730 -41.18 30.81 3.18
N ALA A 731 -40.76 31.91 2.53
CA ALA A 731 -39.51 32.59 2.84
C ALA A 731 -39.48 33.14 4.28
N ALA A 732 -40.63 33.57 4.83
CA ALA A 732 -40.74 33.97 6.23
C ALA A 732 -40.61 32.77 7.20
N LYS A 733 -41.16 31.59 6.87
CA LYS A 733 -40.92 30.34 7.64
C LYS A 733 -39.45 29.93 7.60
N ALA A 734 -38.83 29.98 6.42
CA ALA A 734 -37.44 29.58 6.18
C ALA A 734 -36.39 30.62 6.60
N GLY A 735 -36.79 31.73 7.23
CA GLY A 735 -35.88 32.81 7.66
C GLY A 735 -35.20 33.58 6.51
N LYS A 736 -35.59 33.35 5.25
CA LYS A 736 -35.00 33.97 4.04
C LYS A 736 -35.56 35.39 3.82
N THR A 737 -35.26 36.28 4.76
CA THR A 737 -35.75 37.67 4.82
C THR A 737 -35.63 38.44 3.50
N ASN A 738 -34.53 38.31 2.77
CA ASN A 738 -34.34 38.99 1.48
C ASN A 738 -35.36 38.55 0.41
N VAL A 739 -35.66 37.24 0.30
CA VAL A 739 -36.63 36.72 -0.66
C VAL A 739 -38.04 37.12 -0.26
N GLY A 740 -38.38 37.01 1.03
CA GLY A 740 -39.67 37.46 1.56
C GLY A 740 -39.90 38.95 1.36
N PHE A 741 -38.88 39.79 1.60
CA PHE A 741 -38.94 41.23 1.35
C PHE A 741 -39.19 41.55 -0.12
N LEU A 742 -38.43 40.94 -1.05
CA LEU A 742 -38.61 41.18 -2.49
C LEU A 742 -40.00 40.73 -2.96
N ALA A 743 -40.49 39.56 -2.52
CA ALA A 743 -41.83 39.07 -2.86
C ALA A 743 -42.94 40.00 -2.34
N LEU A 744 -42.87 40.45 -1.08
CA LEU A 744 -43.83 41.40 -0.50
C LEU A 744 -43.77 42.79 -1.17
N PHE A 745 -42.56 43.26 -1.53
CA PHE A 745 -42.35 44.55 -2.17
C PHE A 745 -42.90 44.57 -3.60
N LEU A 746 -42.68 43.51 -4.39
CA LEU A 746 -43.27 43.32 -5.72
C LEU A 746 -44.81 43.24 -5.67
N LEU A 747 -45.39 42.76 -4.57
CA LEU A 747 -46.83 42.77 -4.31
C LEU A 747 -47.38 44.12 -3.79
N GLY A 748 -46.52 45.11 -3.53
CA GLY A 748 -46.90 46.39 -2.93
C GLY A 748 -47.39 46.28 -1.48
N ARG A 749 -47.07 45.18 -0.77
CA ARG A 749 -47.42 44.93 0.63
C ARG A 749 -46.43 45.61 1.58
N LEU A 750 -46.36 46.93 1.48
CA LEU A 750 -45.34 47.77 2.12
C LEU A 750 -45.37 47.62 3.65
N GLU A 751 -46.56 47.51 4.25
CA GLU A 751 -46.73 47.33 5.69
C GLU A 751 -46.16 45.97 6.17
N GLU A 752 -46.33 44.90 5.40
CA GLU A 752 -45.74 43.59 5.70
C GLU A 752 -44.21 43.59 5.52
N CYS A 753 -43.69 44.31 4.51
CA CYS A 753 -42.25 44.53 4.34
C CYS A 753 -41.64 45.25 5.56
N LEU A 754 -42.36 46.22 6.11
CA LEU A 754 -41.89 47.02 7.22
C LEU A 754 -41.82 46.22 8.52
N GLU A 755 -42.86 45.44 8.82
CA GLU A 755 -42.84 44.49 9.96
C GLU A 755 -41.78 43.40 9.80
N LEU A 756 -41.44 43.00 8.55
CA LEU A 756 -40.33 42.07 8.28
C LEU A 756 -38.97 42.72 8.60
N LEU A 757 -38.72 43.97 8.20
CA LEU A 757 -37.49 44.70 8.57
C LEU A 757 -37.37 44.91 10.09
N VAL A 758 -38.47 45.22 10.77
CA VAL A 758 -38.53 45.36 12.24
C VAL A 758 -38.21 44.04 12.93
N LYS A 759 -38.81 42.92 12.48
CA LYS A 759 -38.50 41.57 13.00
C LYS A 759 -37.06 41.14 12.74
N ALA A 760 -36.45 41.62 11.65
CA ALA A 760 -35.05 41.38 11.33
C ALA A 760 -34.08 42.34 12.06
N GLY A 761 -34.55 43.21 12.95
CA GLY A 761 -33.73 44.18 13.68
C GLY A 761 -33.20 45.35 12.84
N ARG A 762 -33.60 45.48 11.56
CA ARG A 762 -33.07 46.48 10.62
C ARG A 762 -33.80 47.82 10.77
N LEU A 763 -33.86 48.33 12.00
CA LEU A 763 -34.64 49.52 12.39
C LEU A 763 -34.26 50.83 11.64
N PRO A 764 -32.99 51.13 11.32
CA PRO A 764 -32.66 52.31 10.52
C PRO A 764 -33.23 52.22 9.10
N GLU A 765 -33.14 51.04 8.47
CA GLU A 765 -33.63 50.78 7.12
C GLU A 765 -35.16 50.79 7.08
N ALA A 766 -35.81 50.25 8.12
CA ALA A 766 -37.24 50.38 8.34
C ALA A 766 -37.67 51.87 8.39
N ALA A 767 -36.92 52.73 9.10
CA ALA A 767 -37.20 54.16 9.15
C ALA A 767 -36.98 54.88 7.80
N PHE A 768 -35.95 54.52 7.03
CA PHE A 768 -35.75 55.05 5.67
C PHE A 768 -36.82 54.56 4.67
N MET A 769 -37.23 53.29 4.76
CA MET A 769 -38.34 52.76 3.98
C MET A 769 -39.65 53.47 4.34
N ALA A 770 -39.91 53.73 5.62
CA ALA A 770 -41.06 54.50 6.07
C ALA A 770 -41.05 55.93 5.54
N ARG A 771 -39.92 56.67 5.65
CA ARG A 771 -39.81 58.05 5.12
C ARG A 771 -40.19 58.15 3.64
N THR A 772 -39.91 57.11 2.86
CA THR A 772 -40.15 57.04 1.41
C THR A 772 -41.54 56.51 1.05
N TYR A 773 -41.97 55.40 1.66
CA TYR A 773 -43.15 54.63 1.21
C TYR A 773 -44.33 54.62 2.19
N LEU A 774 -44.07 54.74 3.51
CA LEU A 774 -45.07 54.70 4.60
C LEU A 774 -44.79 55.79 5.67
N PRO A 775 -44.89 57.10 5.34
CA PRO A 775 -44.52 58.17 6.26
C PRO A 775 -45.24 58.14 7.62
N SER A 776 -46.46 57.62 7.71
CA SER A 776 -47.23 57.54 8.95
C SER A 776 -46.60 56.66 10.03
N GLU A 777 -45.84 55.61 9.66
CA GLU A 777 -45.18 54.72 10.63
C GLU A 777 -43.83 55.29 11.11
N MET A 778 -43.31 56.35 10.47
CA MET A 778 -41.98 56.87 10.78
C MET A 778 -41.78 57.28 12.25
N PRO A 779 -42.73 57.92 12.96
CA PRO A 779 -42.55 58.24 14.39
C PRO A 779 -42.42 56.97 15.26
N ARG A 780 -43.25 55.95 15.03
CA ARG A 780 -43.19 54.65 15.73
C ARG A 780 -41.82 53.99 15.52
N LEU A 781 -41.33 53.99 14.28
CA LEU A 781 -40.08 53.32 13.92
C LEU A 781 -38.85 54.07 14.44
N VAL A 782 -38.89 55.40 14.44
CA VAL A 782 -37.86 56.23 15.10
C VAL A 782 -37.90 56.04 16.61
N GLU A 783 -39.07 55.89 17.24
CA GLU A 783 -39.15 55.60 18.69
C GLU A 783 -38.57 54.21 19.02
N LEU A 784 -38.85 53.18 18.19
CA LEU A 784 -38.25 51.85 18.32
C LEU A 784 -36.72 51.90 18.12
N TRP A 785 -36.25 52.57 17.07
CA TRP A 785 -34.82 52.77 16.81
C TRP A 785 -34.13 53.55 17.94
N LYS A 786 -34.79 54.55 18.56
CA LYS A 786 -34.27 55.22 19.75
C LYS A 786 -34.12 54.27 20.94
N LYS A 787 -35.11 53.44 21.22
CA LYS A 787 -35.07 52.48 22.35
C LYS A 787 -33.98 51.43 22.18
N ASP A 788 -33.81 50.94 20.95
CA ASP A 788 -32.72 50.04 20.58
C ASP A 788 -31.35 50.74 20.72
N LEU A 789 -31.18 51.90 20.08
CA LEU A 789 -29.92 52.67 20.09
C LEU A 789 -29.55 53.19 21.49
N GLN A 790 -30.51 53.39 22.40
CA GLN A 790 -30.25 53.70 23.82
C GLN A 790 -29.44 52.62 24.54
N SER A 791 -29.56 51.35 24.13
CA SER A 791 -28.76 50.25 24.69
C SER A 791 -27.27 50.31 24.31
N VAL A 792 -26.97 50.92 23.15
CA VAL A 792 -25.61 51.03 22.59
C VAL A 792 -24.97 52.39 22.88
N SER A 793 -25.73 53.49 22.71
CA SER A 793 -25.27 54.85 22.97
C SER A 793 -26.42 55.82 23.20
N VAL A 794 -26.65 56.19 24.47
CA VAL A 794 -27.63 57.20 24.89
C VAL A 794 -27.48 58.49 24.08
N LYS A 795 -26.25 58.98 23.90
CA LYS A 795 -25.96 60.22 23.16
C LYS A 795 -26.35 60.14 21.67
N ALA A 796 -26.26 58.96 21.05
CA ALA A 796 -26.68 58.77 19.66
C ALA A 796 -28.22 58.72 19.54
N ALA A 797 -28.90 58.10 20.50
CA ALA A 797 -30.36 58.07 20.55
C ALA A 797 -31.00 59.43 20.90
N GLU A 798 -30.31 60.26 21.68
CA GLU A 798 -30.67 61.67 21.92
C GLU A 798 -30.50 62.53 20.65
N ALA A 799 -29.45 62.28 19.85
CA ALA A 799 -29.17 63.02 18.62
C ALA A 799 -30.14 62.68 17.46
N LEU A 800 -30.80 61.52 17.50
CA LEU A 800 -31.82 61.13 16.54
C LEU A 800 -33.08 62.00 16.73
N ALA A 801 -33.51 62.74 15.71
CA ALA A 801 -34.71 63.56 15.78
C ALA A 801 -35.99 62.69 15.69
N ASP A 802 -36.97 62.93 16.56
CA ASP A 802 -38.31 62.34 16.44
C ASP A 802 -39.20 63.26 15.57
N PRO A 803 -39.82 62.77 14.48
CA PRO A 803 -40.65 63.60 13.60
C PRO A 803 -41.85 64.25 14.28
N SER A 804 -42.38 63.65 15.35
CA SER A 804 -43.49 64.22 16.13
C SER A 804 -43.07 65.33 17.09
N GLN A 805 -41.80 65.33 17.51
CA GLN A 805 -41.24 66.30 18.45
C GLN A 805 -40.53 67.47 17.74
N TYR A 806 -39.94 67.21 16.57
CA TYR A 806 -39.21 68.19 15.76
C TYR A 806 -39.65 68.18 14.28
N PRO A 807 -40.92 68.49 13.94
CA PRO A 807 -41.40 68.48 12.55
C PRO A 807 -40.56 69.37 11.61
N ASN A 808 -40.00 70.47 12.15
CA ASN A 808 -39.13 71.40 11.45
C ASN A 808 -37.77 70.84 11.01
N LEU A 809 -37.42 69.60 11.40
CA LEU A 809 -36.23 68.88 10.92
C LEU A 809 -36.57 67.88 9.80
N PHE A 810 -37.85 67.69 9.47
CA PHE A 810 -38.32 66.74 8.46
C PHE A 810 -39.07 67.48 7.34
N GLU A 811 -38.29 68.10 6.44
CA GLU A 811 -38.82 68.79 5.26
C GLU A 811 -39.84 67.92 4.51
N ASP A 812 -40.93 68.56 4.06
CA ASP A 812 -42.04 67.97 3.31
C ASP A 812 -42.77 66.78 3.97
N LEU A 813 -42.59 66.50 5.26
CA LEU A 813 -43.31 65.41 5.92
C LEU A 813 -44.84 65.58 5.86
N ASP A 814 -45.33 66.81 6.08
CA ASP A 814 -46.76 67.15 5.94
C ASP A 814 -47.27 67.03 4.50
N VAL A 815 -46.38 67.06 3.48
CA VAL A 815 -46.74 66.78 2.09
C VAL A 815 -46.81 65.26 1.88
N ALA A 816 -45.80 64.53 2.34
CA ALA A 816 -45.71 63.08 2.21
C ALA A 816 -46.85 62.34 2.92
N LEU A 817 -47.27 62.79 4.11
CA LEU A 817 -48.43 62.26 4.82
C LEU A 817 -49.75 62.48 4.07
N ARG A 818 -49.90 63.61 3.36
CA ARG A 818 -51.08 63.87 2.49
C ARG A 818 -51.05 63.02 1.22
N VAL A 819 -49.89 62.88 0.58
CA VAL A 819 -49.68 61.97 -0.56
C VAL A 819 -50.07 60.55 -0.15
N GLU A 820 -49.54 60.05 0.96
CA GLU A 820 -49.92 58.75 1.52
C GLU A 820 -51.44 58.62 1.69
N GLN A 821 -52.10 59.55 2.36
CA GLN A 821 -53.55 59.48 2.60
C GLN A 821 -54.37 59.43 1.30
N MET A 822 -53.96 60.15 0.25
CA MET A 822 -54.65 60.15 -1.05
C MET A 822 -54.45 58.84 -1.82
N PHE A 823 -53.24 58.27 -1.81
CA PHE A 823 -52.91 57.08 -2.58
C PHE A 823 -53.07 55.75 -1.80
N LYS A 824 -53.35 55.79 -0.50
CA LYS A 824 -53.57 54.58 0.34
C LYS A 824 -54.68 53.66 -0.17
N ALA A 825 -55.71 54.19 -0.84
CA ALA A 825 -56.79 53.41 -1.45
C ALA A 825 -56.41 52.72 -2.77
N GLN A 826 -55.26 53.07 -3.36
CA GLN A 826 -54.73 52.51 -4.61
C GLN A 826 -53.57 51.52 -4.37
N ARG A 827 -52.90 51.57 -3.20
CA ARG A 827 -51.91 50.56 -2.78
C ARG A 827 -52.50 49.14 -2.86
N GLY A 828 -51.66 48.16 -3.22
CA GLY A 828 -52.04 46.75 -3.33
C GLY A 828 -52.97 46.41 -4.51
N ARG A 829 -53.22 47.34 -5.45
CA ARG A 829 -53.98 47.10 -6.68
C ARG A 829 -53.02 47.06 -7.89
N PRO A 830 -52.53 45.88 -8.30
CA PRO A 830 -51.64 45.79 -9.46
C PRO A 830 -52.39 46.21 -10.73
N ILE A 831 -51.74 47.05 -11.54
CA ILE A 831 -52.24 47.40 -12.87
C ILE A 831 -51.94 46.21 -13.82
N PRO A 832 -52.92 45.68 -14.56
CA PRO A 832 -52.68 44.60 -15.52
C PRO A 832 -51.60 44.99 -16.54
N ALA A 833 -50.64 44.11 -16.81
CA ALA A 833 -49.50 44.43 -17.69
C ALA A 833 -49.92 44.92 -19.09
N ALA A 834 -51.05 44.44 -19.62
CA ALA A 834 -51.63 44.92 -20.89
C ALA A 834 -52.03 46.41 -20.89
N GLN A 835 -52.20 47.03 -19.73
CA GLN A 835 -52.53 48.45 -19.55
C GLN A 835 -51.29 49.32 -19.26
N TRP A 836 -50.10 48.72 -19.14
CA TRP A 836 -48.83 49.45 -18.91
C TRP A 836 -48.62 50.67 -19.83
N PRO A 837 -48.87 50.61 -21.16
CA PRO A 837 -48.68 51.78 -22.04
C PRO A 837 -49.59 52.97 -21.74
N GLN A 838 -50.66 52.78 -20.96
CA GLN A 838 -51.60 53.83 -20.54
C GLN A 838 -51.34 54.31 -19.10
N ALA A 839 -50.66 53.49 -18.31
CA ALA A 839 -50.35 53.73 -16.91
C ALA A 839 -48.92 54.27 -16.67
N LYS A 840 -47.97 54.03 -17.59
CA LYS A 840 -46.55 54.40 -17.41
C LYS A 840 -46.40 55.87 -16.97
N ASP A 841 -46.94 56.80 -17.75
CA ASP A 841 -46.83 58.24 -17.47
C ASP A 841 -47.54 58.68 -16.17
N GLN A 842 -48.39 57.81 -15.60
CA GLN A 842 -49.05 58.01 -14.29
C GLN A 842 -48.24 57.41 -13.13
N LEU A 843 -47.43 56.37 -13.40
CA LEU A 843 -46.54 55.73 -12.43
C LEU A 843 -45.21 56.48 -12.27
N ASP A 844 -44.73 57.13 -13.35
CA ASP A 844 -43.53 57.98 -13.34
C ASP A 844 -43.78 59.40 -12.74
N MET A 845 -44.93 59.65 -12.10
CA MET A 845 -45.31 60.98 -11.57
C MET A 845 -44.70 61.31 -10.19
N ASP A 846 -44.08 62.48 -10.06
CA ASP A 846 -43.73 63.05 -8.76
C ASP A 846 -44.98 63.54 -8.00
N LEU A 847 -45.48 62.67 -7.12
CA LEU A 847 -46.64 62.93 -6.26
C LEU A 847 -46.38 64.05 -5.24
N ILE A 848 -45.13 64.30 -4.82
CA ILE A 848 -44.79 65.34 -3.85
C ILE A 848 -44.83 66.71 -4.54
N ALA A 849 -44.23 66.84 -5.74
CA ALA A 849 -44.32 68.07 -6.53
C ALA A 849 -45.77 68.42 -6.89
N LEU A 850 -46.59 67.42 -7.28
CA LEU A 850 -48.00 67.62 -7.61
C LEU A 850 -48.81 68.18 -6.42
N VAL A 851 -48.57 67.68 -5.20
CA VAL A 851 -49.27 68.15 -3.99
C VAL A 851 -48.73 69.49 -3.47
N LYS A 852 -47.47 69.85 -3.79
CA LYS A 852 -46.93 71.21 -3.58
C LYS A 852 -47.57 72.24 -4.51
N ALA A 853 -47.82 71.88 -5.78
CA ALA A 853 -48.31 72.80 -6.80
C ALA A 853 -49.75 73.30 -6.55
N GLY A 854 -50.63 72.48 -5.95
CA GLY A 854 -52.01 72.83 -5.62
C GLY A 854 -52.20 73.57 -4.28
N GLY A 855 -51.29 74.49 -3.94
CA GLY A 855 -51.10 74.95 -2.56
C GLY A 855 -52.16 75.89 -1.96
N GLY A 856 -52.35 75.78 -0.64
CA GLY A 856 -52.49 76.97 0.22
C GLY A 856 -53.88 77.53 0.55
N GLY A 857 -54.86 76.72 0.93
CA GLY A 857 -56.11 77.26 1.50
C GLY A 857 -57.04 76.22 2.14
N ALA A 858 -57.59 76.52 3.32
CA ALA A 858 -58.52 75.64 4.04
C ALA A 858 -59.99 75.90 3.60
N ALA A 859 -60.37 75.42 2.41
CA ALA A 859 -61.76 75.42 1.96
C ALA A 859 -62.06 74.27 0.98
N ALA A 860 -63.15 73.55 1.24
CA ALA A 860 -63.86 72.60 0.37
C ALA A 860 -63.03 71.57 -0.44
N ALA A 861 -63.18 70.29 -0.10
CA ALA A 861 -62.65 69.20 -0.93
C ALA A 861 -63.36 69.15 -2.30
N PRO A 862 -62.64 69.08 -3.43
CA PRO A 862 -63.19 68.47 -4.63
C PRO A 862 -63.42 66.98 -4.34
N GLY A 863 -64.63 66.49 -4.61
CA GLY A 863 -64.94 65.07 -4.44
C GLY A 863 -64.09 64.18 -5.36
N PRO A 864 -63.97 62.87 -5.07
CA PRO A 864 -63.23 61.96 -5.94
C PRO A 864 -63.79 62.02 -7.38
N PRO A 865 -62.93 62.06 -8.42
CA PRO A 865 -63.41 61.94 -9.79
C PRO A 865 -64.21 60.64 -9.92
N PRO A 866 -65.38 60.66 -10.56
CA PRO A 866 -66.33 59.56 -10.48
C PRO A 866 -65.76 58.30 -11.15
N PRO A 867 -66.09 57.09 -10.65
CA PRO A 867 -65.80 55.86 -11.37
C PRO A 867 -66.59 55.86 -12.68
N GLN A 868 -65.91 56.10 -13.81
CA GLN A 868 -66.54 56.05 -15.12
C GLN A 868 -66.89 54.61 -15.48
N GLN A 869 -68.11 54.21 -15.11
CA GLN A 869 -68.76 53.02 -15.65
C GLN A 869 -69.03 53.23 -17.14
N LEU A 870 -68.17 52.70 -18.00
CA LEU A 870 -68.52 52.38 -19.38
C LEU A 870 -68.85 50.89 -19.49
N ASN A 871 -70.05 50.54 -19.05
CA ASN A 871 -70.65 49.24 -19.36
C ASN A 871 -71.41 49.38 -20.69
N GLY A 872 -70.87 48.83 -21.78
CA GLY A 872 -71.41 48.99 -23.14
C GLY A 872 -70.99 47.85 -24.05
N ALA A 873 -71.93 46.98 -24.41
CA ALA A 873 -71.66 45.73 -25.09
C ALA A 873 -71.60 45.85 -26.63
N ALA A 874 -70.58 45.20 -27.22
CA ALA A 874 -70.59 44.66 -28.58
C ALA A 874 -69.64 43.44 -28.56
N ALA A 875 -70.17 42.21 -28.65
CA ALA A 875 -70.55 41.51 -29.88
C ALA A 875 -69.33 40.91 -30.60
N ALA A 876 -69.36 39.60 -30.83
CA ALA A 876 -68.18 38.78 -31.17
C ALA A 876 -67.98 38.53 -32.67
N ALA A 877 -66.73 38.18 -33.02
CA ALA A 877 -66.32 37.39 -34.20
C ALA A 877 -66.49 38.06 -35.59
N PRO A 878 -65.87 37.52 -36.68
CA PRO A 878 -65.03 36.31 -36.79
C PRO A 878 -63.58 36.54 -37.32
N PRO A 879 -62.71 35.50 -37.33
CA PRO A 879 -61.31 35.57 -37.78
C PRO A 879 -61.04 35.01 -39.21
N GLN A 880 -59.74 34.93 -39.58
CA GLN A 880 -59.05 34.18 -40.66
C GLN A 880 -58.63 34.93 -41.97
N PRO A 881 -57.52 34.50 -42.66
CA PRO A 881 -56.74 35.32 -43.62
C PRO A 881 -56.89 34.86 -45.11
N PRO A 882 -55.93 34.27 -45.90
CA PRO A 882 -54.59 33.67 -45.65
C PRO A 882 -53.40 34.18 -46.52
N THR A 883 -52.18 33.73 -46.17
CA THR A 883 -50.93 33.48 -46.96
C THR A 883 -50.66 34.11 -48.35
N ALA A 884 -49.51 34.79 -48.50
CA ALA A 884 -48.47 34.63 -49.57
C ALA A 884 -47.37 35.73 -49.47
N ALA A 885 -46.22 35.68 -50.15
CA ALA A 885 -45.11 34.69 -50.21
C ALA A 885 -44.01 35.21 -51.20
N ALA A 886 -42.73 34.95 -50.88
CA ALA A 886 -41.53 35.00 -51.75
C ALA A 886 -41.09 36.33 -52.44
N ALA A 887 -39.86 36.78 -52.15
CA ALA A 887 -38.74 36.96 -53.10
C ALA A 887 -37.50 37.64 -52.45
N ALA A 888 -36.30 37.33 -52.95
CA ALA A 888 -34.99 37.94 -52.59
C ALA A 888 -34.25 38.30 -53.92
N PRO A 889 -32.93 38.63 -54.01
CA PRO A 889 -31.90 38.92 -52.98
C PRO A 889 -31.02 40.16 -53.28
N SER A 890 -30.02 40.47 -52.44
CA SER A 890 -28.71 41.02 -52.88
C SER A 890 -27.65 41.10 -51.76
N GLN A 891 -26.40 40.77 -52.12
CA GLN A 891 -25.12 41.14 -51.48
C GLN A 891 -24.45 42.26 -52.35
N PRO A 892 -23.36 42.98 -51.98
CA PRO A 892 -22.06 42.39 -51.55
C PRO A 892 -21.19 43.22 -50.55
N GLU A 893 -20.02 42.67 -50.17
CA GLU A 893 -18.66 43.27 -49.93
C GLU A 893 -18.48 44.55 -49.04
N HIS A 894 -17.38 44.78 -48.30
CA HIS A 894 -16.10 44.08 -48.05
C HIS A 894 -15.55 44.49 -46.65
N ASP A 895 -14.48 43.82 -46.19
CA ASP A 895 -13.79 43.89 -44.88
C ASP A 895 -13.42 45.29 -44.28
N ASP A 896 -13.34 45.34 -42.94
CA ASP A 896 -12.17 45.84 -42.20
C ASP A 896 -12.07 45.14 -40.82
N ASP A 897 -10.87 45.06 -40.25
CA ASP A 897 -10.56 44.26 -39.05
C ASP A 897 -10.72 45.02 -37.72
N GLY A 898 -11.16 44.34 -36.65
CA GLY A 898 -11.52 44.97 -35.38
C GLY A 898 -11.37 44.06 -34.15
N VAL A 899 -10.22 43.41 -34.00
CA VAL A 899 -9.96 42.40 -32.95
C VAL A 899 -9.66 43.03 -31.58
N ASP A 900 -10.14 42.39 -30.51
CA ASP A 900 -9.98 42.79 -29.11
C ASP A 900 -8.52 42.74 -28.62
N VAL A 901 -7.80 43.87 -28.75
CA VAL A 901 -6.41 44.02 -28.29
C VAL A 901 -6.27 43.88 -26.77
N ALA A 902 -7.34 44.14 -26.00
CA ALA A 902 -7.31 44.17 -24.54
C ALA A 902 -7.17 42.77 -23.88
N ALA A 903 -7.71 41.72 -24.50
CA ALA A 903 -7.68 40.38 -23.92
C ALA A 903 -6.31 39.70 -24.09
N ALA A 904 -5.73 39.77 -25.28
CA ALA A 904 -4.46 39.11 -25.61
C ALA A 904 -3.27 39.62 -24.76
N LEU A 905 -3.23 40.93 -24.48
CA LEU A 905 -2.18 41.53 -23.66
C LEU A 905 -2.19 41.03 -22.20
N ALA A 906 -3.38 40.71 -21.66
CA ALA A 906 -3.50 40.20 -20.29
C ALA A 906 -2.98 38.76 -20.14
N GLU A 907 -3.21 37.90 -21.15
CA GLU A 907 -2.62 36.56 -21.18
C GLU A 907 -1.10 36.59 -21.41
N GLU A 908 -0.60 37.49 -22.27
CA GLU A 908 0.84 37.63 -22.52
C GLU A 908 1.61 38.11 -21.26
N GLU A 909 1.07 39.09 -20.51
CA GLU A 909 1.70 39.58 -19.28
C GLU A 909 1.66 38.54 -18.15
N ALA A 910 0.58 37.76 -18.04
CA ALA A 910 0.49 36.63 -17.11
C ALA A 910 1.49 35.51 -17.46
N ALA A 911 1.59 35.13 -18.74
CA ALA A 911 2.53 34.12 -19.22
C ALA A 911 4.00 34.56 -19.04
N ALA A 912 4.31 35.83 -19.31
CA ALA A 912 5.64 36.39 -19.07
C ALA A 912 6.01 36.36 -17.57
N THR A 913 5.07 36.67 -16.68
CA THR A 913 5.27 36.63 -15.23
C THR A 913 5.52 35.20 -14.73
N ALA A 914 4.76 34.22 -15.22
CA ALA A 914 4.97 32.81 -14.92
C ALA A 914 6.34 32.31 -15.43
N ALA A 915 6.71 32.66 -16.67
CA ALA A 915 8.01 32.30 -17.24
C ALA A 915 9.20 32.92 -16.47
N ALA A 916 9.05 34.13 -15.95
CA ALA A 916 10.05 34.77 -15.08
C ALA A 916 10.20 34.03 -13.74
N ALA A 917 9.09 33.60 -13.13
CA ALA A 917 9.11 32.83 -11.89
C ALA A 917 9.80 31.47 -12.06
N VAL A 918 9.53 30.75 -13.16
CA VAL A 918 10.18 29.46 -13.48
C VAL A 918 11.69 29.64 -13.70
N ARG A 919 12.12 30.69 -14.41
CA ARG A 919 13.55 31.00 -14.58
C ARG A 919 14.23 31.32 -13.24
N ALA A 920 13.59 32.12 -12.38
CA ALA A 920 14.11 32.43 -11.05
C ALA A 920 14.16 31.20 -10.12
N GLN A 921 13.35 30.16 -10.34
CA GLN A 921 13.49 28.87 -9.66
C GLN A 921 14.63 28.03 -10.24
N ALA A 922 14.78 27.97 -11.56
CA ALA A 922 15.89 27.26 -12.22
C ALA A 922 17.26 27.83 -11.83
N GLU A 923 17.43 29.16 -11.85
CA GLU A 923 18.67 29.84 -11.43
C GLU A 923 19.03 29.55 -9.96
N ARG A 924 18.03 29.40 -9.08
CA ARG A 924 18.24 29.00 -7.68
C ARG A 924 18.67 27.54 -7.57
N GLN A 925 18.05 26.63 -8.33
CA GLN A 925 18.42 25.23 -8.35
C GLN A 925 19.84 25.02 -8.91
N GLU A 926 20.23 25.76 -9.96
CA GLU A 926 21.61 25.75 -10.45
C GLU A 926 22.59 26.30 -9.41
N ALA A 927 22.27 27.39 -8.72
CA ALA A 927 23.12 27.94 -7.66
C ALA A 927 23.28 26.97 -6.47
N GLU A 928 22.21 26.28 -6.07
CA GLU A 928 22.26 25.26 -5.02
C GLU A 928 23.04 24.02 -5.46
N GLN A 929 22.88 23.55 -6.71
CA GLN A 929 23.68 22.46 -7.27
C GLN A 929 25.18 22.82 -7.36
N GLN A 930 25.52 24.04 -7.80
CA GLN A 930 26.91 24.52 -7.82
C GLN A 930 27.49 24.62 -6.39
N GLN A 931 26.71 25.08 -5.42
CA GLN A 931 27.16 25.15 -4.02
C GLN A 931 27.29 23.74 -3.39
N ALA A 932 26.42 22.80 -3.74
CA ALA A 932 26.53 21.40 -3.33
C ALA A 932 27.77 20.72 -3.95
N ALA A 933 28.03 20.93 -5.24
CA ALA A 933 29.22 20.44 -5.93
C ALA A 933 30.51 21.01 -5.31
N ALA A 934 30.54 22.30 -4.97
CA ALA A 934 31.66 22.93 -4.28
C ALA A 934 31.90 22.33 -2.88
N ARG A 935 30.84 22.02 -2.12
CA ARG A 935 30.95 21.32 -0.82
C ARG A 935 31.45 19.89 -0.98
N ALA A 936 30.98 19.16 -1.99
CA ALA A 936 31.44 17.80 -2.29
C ALA A 936 32.93 17.77 -2.69
N ALA A 937 33.37 18.71 -3.53
CA ALA A 937 34.78 18.86 -3.90
C ALA A 937 35.67 19.21 -2.70
N ALA A 938 35.20 20.08 -1.80
CA ALA A 938 35.90 20.40 -0.55
C ALA A 938 36.02 19.19 0.40
N ALA A 939 34.95 18.39 0.50
CA ALA A 939 34.95 17.15 1.29
C ALA A 939 35.93 16.11 0.73
N ALA A 940 35.92 15.87 -0.59
CA ALA A 940 36.87 14.97 -1.24
C ALA A 940 38.34 15.41 -1.05
N ALA A 941 38.61 16.71 -1.15
CA ALA A 941 39.94 17.27 -0.91
C ALA A 941 40.38 17.17 0.57
N ALA A 942 39.44 17.20 1.52
CA ALA A 942 39.72 16.93 2.93
C ALA A 942 40.01 15.44 3.18
N GLU A 943 39.25 14.55 2.56
CA GLU A 943 39.45 13.09 2.67
C GLU A 943 40.79 12.66 2.07
N GLU A 944 41.19 13.21 0.91
CA GLU A 944 42.49 12.91 0.31
C GLU A 944 43.65 13.35 1.21
N ARG A 945 43.53 14.51 1.87
CA ARG A 945 44.51 14.97 2.88
C ARG A 945 44.58 14.04 4.08
N ALA A 946 43.43 13.56 4.58
CA ALA A 946 43.39 12.58 5.67
C ALA A 946 44.05 11.24 5.27
N ARG A 947 43.74 10.73 4.07
CA ARG A 947 44.39 9.52 3.52
C ARG A 947 45.90 9.67 3.38
N ARG A 948 46.39 10.83 2.93
CA ARG A 948 47.83 11.15 2.87
C ARG A 948 48.48 11.19 4.26
N ALA A 949 47.86 11.84 5.24
CA ALA A 949 48.39 11.90 6.61
C ALA A 949 48.49 10.52 7.27
N VAL A 950 47.47 9.66 7.09
CA VAL A 950 47.50 8.27 7.59
C VAL A 950 48.59 7.44 6.89
N ALA A 951 48.84 7.67 5.59
CA ALA A 951 49.93 7.01 4.87
C ALA A 951 51.32 7.45 5.37
N GLU A 952 51.52 8.73 5.68
CA GLU A 952 52.77 9.24 6.27
C GLU A 952 52.98 8.67 7.69
N GLU A 953 51.94 8.59 8.52
CA GLU A 953 52.06 7.98 9.85
C GLU A 953 52.38 6.47 9.77
N ALA A 954 51.75 5.75 8.84
CA ALA A 954 52.04 4.34 8.59
C ALA A 954 53.49 4.12 8.10
N ALA A 955 54.02 5.02 7.25
CA ALA A 955 55.41 5.00 6.83
C ALA A 955 56.37 5.27 8.00
N ALA A 956 56.06 6.25 8.87
CA ALA A 956 56.85 6.54 10.07
C ALA A 956 56.87 5.35 11.06
N ARG A 957 55.72 4.70 11.28
CA ARG A 957 55.63 3.48 12.11
C ARG A 957 56.45 2.33 11.53
N ARG A 958 56.46 2.12 10.20
CA ARG A 958 57.34 1.12 9.56
C ARG A 958 58.82 1.45 9.74
N ALA A 959 59.23 2.71 9.56
CA ALA A 959 60.62 3.12 9.77
C ALA A 959 61.09 2.91 11.23
N GLN A 960 60.22 3.15 12.21
CA GLN A 960 60.50 2.83 13.62
C GLN A 960 60.61 1.32 13.87
N GLN A 961 59.75 0.50 13.26
CA GLN A 961 59.82 -0.96 13.37
C GLN A 961 61.11 -1.52 12.74
N GLU A 962 61.53 -1.02 11.59
CA GLU A 962 62.83 -1.39 10.99
C GLU A 962 64.02 -0.96 11.86
N ALA A 963 63.99 0.23 12.44
CA ALA A 963 65.04 0.70 13.35
C ALA A 963 65.13 -0.19 14.61
N ALA A 964 63.99 -0.54 15.20
CA ALA A 964 63.91 -1.47 16.33
C ALA A 964 64.40 -2.88 15.96
N ALA A 965 64.04 -3.39 14.78
CA ALA A 965 64.52 -4.68 14.29
C ALA A 965 66.04 -4.70 14.06
N ARG A 966 66.63 -3.62 13.53
CA ARG A 966 68.09 -3.46 13.38
C ARG A 966 68.80 -3.41 14.74
N GLN A 967 68.23 -2.72 15.73
CA GLN A 967 68.76 -2.73 17.10
C GLN A 967 68.69 -4.14 17.72
N ALA A 968 67.56 -4.83 17.60
CA ALA A 968 67.40 -6.20 18.10
C ALA A 968 68.39 -7.19 17.45
N ALA A 969 68.61 -7.07 16.14
CA ALA A 969 69.61 -7.86 15.42
C ALA A 969 71.04 -7.58 15.92
N SER A 970 71.38 -6.32 16.20
CA SER A 970 72.69 -5.96 16.77
C SER A 970 72.90 -6.51 18.19
N ALA A 971 71.83 -6.56 19.00
CA ALA A 971 71.88 -7.14 20.34
C ALA A 971 72.02 -8.69 20.29
N ALA A 972 71.35 -9.35 19.34
CA ALA A 972 71.47 -10.80 19.14
C ALA A 972 72.90 -11.22 18.72
N ALA A 973 73.61 -10.38 17.97
CA ALA A 973 74.99 -10.63 17.54
C ALA A 973 76.04 -10.54 18.66
N ALA A 974 75.66 -10.08 19.87
CA ALA A 974 76.58 -9.84 20.99
C ALA A 974 76.62 -10.98 22.04
N ALA A 975 75.89 -12.08 21.84
CA ALA A 975 75.81 -13.20 22.79
C ALA A 975 76.89 -14.29 22.52
N PRO A 976 77.64 -14.75 23.54
CA PRO A 976 78.64 -15.80 23.36
C PRO A 976 78.01 -17.22 23.30
N PRO A 977 78.62 -18.17 22.56
CA PRO A 977 78.08 -19.52 22.40
C PRO A 977 78.40 -20.46 23.59
N ALA A 978 77.49 -21.39 23.88
CA ALA A 978 77.67 -22.47 24.86
C ALA A 978 77.87 -23.83 24.16
N SER A 979 78.68 -24.72 24.74
CA SER A 979 79.06 -26.02 24.13
C SER A 979 78.18 -27.20 24.57
N PRO A 980 77.96 -28.22 23.71
CA PRO A 980 77.14 -29.38 24.04
C PRO A 980 77.96 -30.64 24.42
N ALA A 981 77.70 -31.20 25.61
CA ALA A 981 78.05 -32.56 26.04
C ALA A 981 77.29 -32.87 27.36
N ALA A 982 76.81 -34.08 27.66
CA ALA A 982 76.57 -35.29 26.86
C ALA A 982 75.45 -36.13 27.55
N GLN A 983 74.88 -37.12 26.86
CA GLN A 983 74.00 -38.14 27.46
C GLN A 983 74.80 -39.33 28.01
N VAL A 984 74.24 -40.08 28.98
CA VAL A 984 74.14 -41.56 29.06
C VAL A 984 73.87 -42.07 30.50
N ALA A 985 72.98 -43.08 30.62
CA ALA A 985 72.80 -44.04 31.74
C ALA A 985 72.33 -43.53 33.15
N SER A 986 71.79 -44.38 34.05
CA SER A 986 70.91 -45.57 33.89
C SER A 986 70.34 -46.09 35.24
N ALA A 987 69.04 -46.45 35.26
CA ALA A 987 68.41 -47.59 35.96
C ALA A 987 68.26 -47.68 37.51
N VAL A 988 67.26 -48.49 37.90
CA VAL A 988 66.94 -49.14 39.21
C VAL A 988 66.28 -48.29 40.34
N PRO A 989 65.14 -48.73 40.93
CA PRO A 989 64.45 -48.08 42.07
C PRO A 989 64.48 -48.89 43.39
N SER A 990 63.64 -48.51 44.37
CA SER A 990 63.22 -49.23 45.60
C SER A 990 64.01 -48.94 46.93
N PRO A 991 63.50 -49.25 48.16
CA PRO A 991 63.25 -48.18 49.15
C PRO A 991 63.63 -48.50 50.63
N ALA A 992 63.54 -47.52 51.56
CA ALA A 992 63.11 -47.74 52.97
C ALA A 992 62.98 -46.47 53.87
N ALA A 993 61.83 -46.36 54.54
CA ALA A 993 61.61 -46.02 55.97
C ALA A 993 62.29 -44.83 56.72
N ARG A 994 61.41 -43.92 57.19
CA ARG A 994 61.31 -43.34 58.56
C ARG A 994 62.47 -42.51 59.15
N THR A 995 62.21 -41.22 59.39
CA THR A 995 61.91 -40.67 60.74
C THR A 995 61.30 -39.26 60.62
N ALA A 996 60.87 -38.63 61.71
CA ALA A 996 60.04 -37.41 61.69
C ALA A 996 60.70 -36.20 62.35
N SER A 997 60.46 -35.01 61.80
CA SER A 997 60.29 -33.74 62.53
C SER A 997 59.77 -32.67 61.55
N ALA A 998 59.13 -31.60 62.04
CA ALA A 998 58.63 -30.50 61.21
C ALA A 998 59.35 -29.18 61.54
N THR A 999 59.91 -28.51 60.53
CA THR A 999 60.12 -27.04 60.50
C THR A 999 60.54 -26.59 59.10
N ALA A 1000 60.07 -25.39 58.71
CA ALA A 1000 60.34 -24.62 57.48
C ALA A 1000 61.32 -25.18 56.42
N SER A 1001 60.79 -25.56 55.25
CA SER A 1001 61.59 -25.87 54.05
C SER A 1001 62.25 -24.62 53.44
N PRO A 1002 63.52 -24.68 53.00
CA PRO A 1002 64.10 -23.64 52.13
C PRO A 1002 63.52 -23.74 50.71
N GLN A 1003 63.22 -22.60 50.09
CA GLN A 1003 62.75 -22.55 48.69
C GLN A 1003 63.89 -22.93 47.74
N THR A 1004 63.58 -23.65 46.65
CA THR A 1004 64.60 -24.04 45.68
C THR A 1004 65.04 -22.85 44.82
N PRO A 1005 66.29 -22.84 44.31
CA PRO A 1005 66.76 -21.80 43.40
C PRO A 1005 65.90 -21.66 42.13
N ALA A 1006 65.24 -22.73 41.70
CA ALA A 1006 64.33 -22.72 40.55
C ALA A 1006 63.03 -21.96 40.85
N GLU A 1007 62.39 -22.19 42.00
CA GLU A 1007 61.18 -21.47 42.41
C GLU A 1007 61.45 -19.97 42.62
N VAL A 1008 62.58 -19.63 43.23
CA VAL A 1008 63.03 -18.24 43.40
C VAL A 1008 63.27 -17.58 42.03
N ALA A 1009 63.93 -18.27 41.10
CA ALA A 1009 64.16 -17.76 39.74
C ALA A 1009 62.86 -17.62 38.92
N GLN A 1010 61.88 -18.51 39.11
CA GLN A 1010 60.57 -18.43 38.48
C GLN A 1010 59.79 -17.22 39.02
N ARG A 1011 59.68 -17.11 40.35
CA ARG A 1011 59.00 -16.00 41.01
C ARG A 1011 59.63 -14.63 40.66
N LEU A 1012 60.95 -14.54 40.56
CA LEU A 1012 61.63 -13.31 40.13
C LEU A 1012 61.34 -12.95 38.66
N LYS A 1013 61.13 -13.93 37.77
CA LYS A 1013 60.64 -13.67 36.40
C LYS A 1013 59.19 -13.18 36.41
N ASP A 1014 58.33 -13.78 37.23
CA ASP A 1014 56.91 -13.42 37.31
C ASP A 1014 56.73 -12.01 37.91
N GLU A 1015 57.47 -11.68 38.98
CA GLU A 1015 57.50 -10.33 39.56
C GLU A 1015 58.12 -9.29 38.59
N ALA A 1016 59.12 -9.67 37.79
CA ALA A 1016 59.65 -8.81 36.73
C ALA A 1016 58.64 -8.60 35.58
N MET A 1017 57.92 -9.64 35.16
CA MET A 1017 56.90 -9.55 34.11
C MET A 1017 55.67 -8.74 34.59
N ALA A 1018 55.27 -8.88 35.86
CA ALA A 1018 54.24 -8.06 36.48
C ALA A 1018 54.64 -6.58 36.51
N ARG A 1019 55.88 -6.26 36.91
CA ARG A 1019 56.42 -4.88 36.87
C ARG A 1019 56.50 -4.34 35.43
N ALA A 1020 56.87 -5.17 34.46
CA ALA A 1020 56.87 -4.78 33.05
C ALA A 1020 55.45 -4.48 32.52
N ARG A 1021 54.44 -5.30 32.88
CA ARG A 1021 53.04 -5.04 32.55
C ARG A 1021 52.50 -3.75 33.21
N ALA A 1022 52.79 -3.53 34.49
CA ALA A 1022 52.41 -2.29 35.18
C ALA A 1022 53.05 -1.05 34.54
N ALA A 1023 54.35 -1.11 34.19
CA ALA A 1023 55.04 -0.04 33.49
C ALA A 1023 54.53 0.19 32.05
N ALA A 1024 53.99 -0.85 31.39
CA ALA A 1024 53.32 -0.72 30.10
C ALA A 1024 51.95 -0.05 30.23
N MET A 1025 51.11 -0.47 31.19
CA MET A 1025 49.82 0.16 31.47
C MET A 1025 49.97 1.66 31.81
N ALA A 1026 50.89 2.01 32.71
CA ALA A 1026 51.14 3.40 33.08
C ALA A 1026 51.59 4.28 31.89
N ARG A 1027 52.28 3.70 30.90
CA ARG A 1027 52.63 4.40 29.64
C ARG A 1027 51.44 4.56 28.71
N VAL A 1028 50.53 3.58 28.65
CA VAL A 1028 49.28 3.68 27.88
C VAL A 1028 48.34 4.73 28.48
N GLU A 1029 48.20 4.77 29.81
CA GLU A 1029 47.42 5.82 30.48
C GLU A 1029 48.01 7.21 30.30
N ALA A 1030 49.34 7.35 30.40
CA ALA A 1030 50.02 8.63 30.13
C ALA A 1030 49.83 9.08 28.67
N ALA A 1031 49.92 8.16 27.70
CA ALA A 1031 49.65 8.46 26.29
C ALA A 1031 48.17 8.83 26.05
N LYS A 1032 47.23 8.18 26.75
CA LYS A 1032 45.80 8.50 26.65
C LYS A 1032 45.51 9.90 27.18
N ARG A 1033 46.05 10.28 28.35
CA ARG A 1033 45.91 11.64 28.89
C ARG A 1033 46.52 12.69 27.98
N ALA A 1034 47.71 12.45 27.42
CA ALA A 1034 48.32 13.36 26.45
C ALA A 1034 47.46 13.55 25.17
N ALA A 1035 46.78 12.49 24.71
CA ALA A 1035 45.84 12.58 23.59
C ALA A 1035 44.55 13.32 23.96
N GLU A 1036 44.02 13.12 25.18
CA GLU A 1036 42.86 13.85 25.71
C GLU A 1036 43.16 15.35 25.89
N GLU A 1037 44.34 15.71 26.39
CA GLU A 1037 44.83 17.10 26.49
C GLU A 1037 45.04 17.75 25.10
N ALA A 1038 45.61 17.02 24.14
CA ALA A 1038 45.76 17.51 22.76
C ALA A 1038 44.40 17.72 22.07
N ALA A 1039 43.42 16.82 22.29
CA ALA A 1039 42.06 16.97 21.77
C ALA A 1039 41.33 18.16 22.42
N ALA A 1040 41.53 18.40 23.72
CA ALA A 1040 41.00 19.58 24.40
C ALA A 1040 41.61 20.89 23.85
N ALA A 1041 42.92 20.92 23.59
CA ALA A 1041 43.58 22.06 22.96
C ALA A 1041 43.07 22.33 21.53
N SER A 1042 42.81 21.28 20.74
CA SER A 1042 42.20 21.40 19.41
C SER A 1042 40.81 22.05 19.48
N ARG A 1043 39.93 21.56 20.37
CA ARG A 1043 38.59 22.13 20.55
C ARG A 1043 38.59 23.58 21.03
N ALA A 1044 39.57 23.95 21.87
CA ALA A 1044 39.75 25.33 22.30
C ALA A 1044 40.17 26.26 21.14
N ALA A 1045 41.04 25.78 20.24
CA ALA A 1045 41.42 26.51 19.03
C ALA A 1045 40.24 26.65 18.05
N GLU A 1046 39.46 25.60 17.84
CA GLU A 1046 38.24 25.64 17.01
C GLU A 1046 37.20 26.61 17.56
N GLN A 1047 37.00 26.65 18.88
CA GLN A 1047 36.11 27.62 19.53
C GLN A 1047 36.61 29.07 19.39
N GLN A 1048 37.93 29.30 19.44
CA GLN A 1048 38.51 30.62 19.17
C GLN A 1048 38.37 31.03 17.69
N GLN A 1049 38.48 30.10 16.74
CA GLN A 1049 38.21 30.38 15.32
C GLN A 1049 36.72 30.66 15.05
N ALA A 1050 35.81 29.89 15.64
CA ALA A 1050 34.36 30.12 15.51
C ALA A 1050 33.93 31.50 16.07
N ALA A 1051 34.58 31.96 17.15
CA ALA A 1051 34.35 33.30 17.71
C ALA A 1051 34.85 34.43 16.78
N ALA A 1052 35.78 34.16 15.87
CA ALA A 1052 36.34 35.16 14.95
C ALA A 1052 35.52 35.34 13.65
N THR A 1053 34.53 34.49 13.39
CA THR A 1053 33.76 34.46 12.13
C THR A 1053 32.30 34.92 12.24
N MET A 1054 31.84 35.36 13.41
CA MET A 1054 30.48 35.92 13.55
C MET A 1054 30.39 37.40 13.13
N PRO A 1055 29.32 37.81 12.41
CA PRO A 1055 29.07 39.22 12.11
C PRO A 1055 28.62 40.00 13.36
N PRO A 1056 28.81 41.34 13.38
CA PRO A 1056 28.51 42.16 14.56
C PRO A 1056 27.00 42.25 14.85
N ARG A 1057 26.63 42.08 16.13
CA ARG A 1057 25.27 42.40 16.62
C ARG A 1057 25.05 43.93 16.64
N PRO A 1058 23.82 44.40 16.36
CA PRO A 1058 23.46 45.81 16.56
C PRO A 1058 23.44 46.18 18.05
N ALA A 1059 23.72 47.46 18.34
CA ALA A 1059 23.77 48.01 19.69
C ALA A 1059 22.36 48.31 20.27
N PRO A 1060 22.19 48.29 21.61
CA PRO A 1060 20.89 48.49 22.26
C PRO A 1060 20.50 49.97 22.39
N LEU A 1061 19.20 50.25 22.33
CA LEU A 1061 18.61 51.53 22.76
C LEU A 1061 18.29 51.50 24.27
N SER A 1062 18.33 52.68 24.91
CA SER A 1062 18.47 52.83 26.36
C SER A 1062 17.15 53.08 27.13
N ALA A 1063 17.12 52.55 28.35
CA ALA A 1063 16.01 52.52 29.31
C ALA A 1063 15.30 53.84 29.67
N SER A 1064 14.03 53.70 30.09
CA SER A 1064 13.33 54.52 31.11
C SER A 1064 12.10 53.75 31.67
N PRO A 1065 11.48 54.12 32.82
CA PRO A 1065 11.15 53.12 33.84
C PRO A 1065 9.66 52.81 34.11
N GLN A 1066 9.44 51.74 34.88
CA GLN A 1066 8.24 51.42 35.70
C GLN A 1066 8.02 52.45 36.85
N PRO A 1067 6.90 52.46 37.63
CA PRO A 1067 5.91 51.38 37.87
C PRO A 1067 4.41 51.81 37.93
N GLY A 1068 3.49 50.90 38.30
CA GLY A 1068 2.15 51.27 38.78
C GLY A 1068 1.14 50.13 38.98
N ASN A 1069 0.73 49.92 40.24
CA ASN A 1069 -0.39 49.06 40.72
C ASN A 1069 -1.66 49.17 39.85
N GLY A 1070 -2.50 48.14 39.62
CA GLY A 1070 -3.18 47.23 40.56
C GLY A 1070 -4.62 47.02 40.03
N ILE A 1071 -5.53 46.19 40.54
CA ILE A 1071 -5.69 45.48 41.82
C ILE A 1071 -6.29 44.06 41.55
N ALA A 1072 -6.34 43.22 42.58
CA ALA A 1072 -6.95 41.88 42.67
C ALA A 1072 -8.45 41.81 42.23
N ALA A 1073 -9.11 40.64 42.09
CA ALA A 1073 -8.85 39.37 42.78
C ALA A 1073 -9.50 38.10 42.18
N ALA A 1074 -9.08 36.96 42.76
CA ALA A 1074 -9.89 35.80 43.16
C ALA A 1074 -10.26 34.67 42.17
N ALA A 1075 -9.57 33.53 42.41
CA ALA A 1075 -10.07 32.14 42.47
C ALA A 1075 -10.48 31.36 41.19
N PRO A 1076 -10.00 30.10 41.04
CA PRO A 1076 -10.54 29.06 40.14
C PRO A 1076 -11.45 28.08 40.96
N PRO A 1077 -11.77 26.84 40.55
CA PRO A 1077 -11.78 26.15 39.23
C PRO A 1077 -13.28 25.81 38.86
N PRO A 1078 -13.73 24.73 38.16
CA PRO A 1078 -13.01 23.61 37.52
C PRO A 1078 -13.51 23.09 36.14
N ALA A 1079 -12.59 22.33 35.51
CA ALA A 1079 -12.72 21.08 34.76
C ALA A 1079 -13.98 20.72 33.93
N ALA A 1080 -13.66 20.35 32.67
CA ALA A 1080 -14.11 19.16 31.93
C ALA A 1080 -15.57 19.07 31.44
N GLN A 1081 -15.72 19.19 30.12
CA GLN A 1081 -16.47 18.30 29.21
C GLN A 1081 -15.72 18.35 27.85
N GLU A 1082 -15.39 17.21 27.24
CA GLU A 1082 -16.20 16.48 26.25
C GLU A 1082 -16.39 17.27 24.94
N GLU A 1083 -15.45 17.07 24.00
CA GLU A 1083 -15.60 17.42 22.58
C GLU A 1083 -15.32 16.12 21.77
N ASP A 1084 -16.40 15.39 21.46
CA ASP A 1084 -16.48 14.66 20.20
C ASP A 1084 -16.91 15.67 19.13
N GLU A 1085 -16.18 15.79 18.02
CA GLU A 1085 -16.79 15.85 16.68
C GLU A 1085 -15.72 15.72 15.58
N ASP A 1086 -16.09 15.07 14.48
CA ASP A 1086 -15.27 14.98 13.26
C ASP A 1086 -15.05 16.36 12.64
N PHE A 1087 -13.86 16.60 12.09
CA PHE A 1087 -13.75 17.39 10.87
C PHE A 1087 -12.85 16.72 9.85
N GLY A 1088 -13.39 16.54 8.65
CA GLY A 1088 -12.79 15.74 7.59
C GLY A 1088 -11.67 16.43 6.81
N GLU A 1089 -11.13 15.65 5.88
CA GLU A 1089 -10.05 15.97 4.95
C GLU A 1089 -10.28 17.27 4.16
N ASN A 1090 -9.20 17.99 3.85
CA ASN A 1090 -8.89 18.44 2.49
C ASN A 1090 -7.44 18.92 2.41
N TRP A 1091 -6.71 18.46 1.38
CA TRP A 1091 -5.27 18.60 1.07
C TRP A 1091 -4.31 17.59 1.72
#